data_AF-A0A4R6J1Q6-F1
#
_entry.id   AF-A0A4R6J1Q6-F1
#
_cell.length_a   1.000
_cell.length_b   1.000
_cell.length_c   1.000
_cell.angle_alpha   90.00
_cell.angle_beta   90.00
_cell.angle_gamma   90.00
#
_symmetry.space_group_name_H-M   'P 1'
#
loop_
_entity.id
_entity.type
_entity.pdbx_description
1 polymer ?
#
loop_
_entity_poly.entity_id
_entity_poly.type
_entity_poly.pdbx_seq_one_letter_code
_entity_poly.pdbx_strand_id
1 'polypeptide(L)'
;MSLRKSVIQTMGLIWLLLLANVLHAEQVLLVVDAKGGGDYRSIQDAINSLPDTANEQRIIYIRNGNYKEKVFISKHKITLAGEDKHKTILSISLSRDVWRCESPDDWGVAALNLRGNDIVLENMSIINSYGFDNLNDTYIDCKTDTGIITKPIKRSSHQMALRSFTTTRLIVRNCILRAYGGDTVSPWNVEEGMYYFKDCLMEGGVDFYCPRGWAWAENCEFVAHGNVAAIWHDGSKYEDSKTVLVNCTFRGDDGFKLGRYHRDAQFYLLNCRFASNMADAPVYLNASNPQNTILWGHRVYFFNSHREGGDYSWHKDNLQQAKNAPTPAMITVAWTFAGKWNPLAILPVGDVISNKQIKPALSVVEGNKESGSKGKGQLDILVLQAENMLVYQRAVGGWPKAVDNVKVDYTKQLSEAEKKRILADSLHKDATIDNSATTKEIRFLVNAYKQTGNQRYLKAAEKGIRYCIKAQNAKGGWPQYYPDSSLYRAQITYNDNAMVNVLNVLQDIVEKKNGFDVVDASLIPQASMAVEKGVDCILKTQILENGKPTAWCAQYNPKTLQPEMARKFELVSLSGMESAGIVSFLIRLPNPTPAIKNAVDNAIQWFEAVKITGYVYQDIADANMPNGKDRVILPQTNAVLWARFYEIPNNKPFFTGRDSVRKYKLTEIEHERRVGYAWYGTWPEKILQKEYPAWKKKYFNQ
;
A
#
# COMPACT_ATOMS: atom_id res chain seq x y z
N MET A 1 -30.28 -55.41 -31.99
CA MET A 1 -28.85 -55.59 -31.63
C MET A 1 -28.01 -54.51 -32.32
N SER A 2 -28.17 -53.22 -31.96
CA SER A 2 -27.41 -52.11 -32.58
C SER A 2 -27.64 -50.74 -31.89
N LEU A 3 -27.77 -50.66 -30.56
CA LEU A 3 -27.98 -49.34 -29.92
C LEU A 3 -27.58 -49.23 -28.42
N ARG A 4 -26.72 -50.14 -27.93
CA ARG A 4 -26.25 -50.09 -26.52
C ARG A 4 -24.73 -50.13 -26.33
N LYS A 5 -23.93 -49.96 -27.40
CA LYS A 5 -22.45 -49.92 -27.31
C LYS A 5 -21.84 -48.53 -27.56
N SER A 6 -22.63 -47.51 -27.92
CA SER A 6 -22.13 -46.17 -28.27
C SER A 6 -22.14 -45.13 -27.14
N VAL A 7 -22.71 -45.43 -25.97
CA VAL A 7 -22.83 -44.46 -24.86
C VAL A 7 -21.78 -44.71 -23.76
N ILE A 8 -21.20 -45.91 -23.69
CA ILE A 8 -20.25 -46.29 -22.64
C ILE A 8 -18.80 -45.93 -23.01
N GLN A 9 -18.46 -45.75 -24.30
CA GLN A 9 -17.11 -45.32 -24.72
C GLN A 9 -16.92 -43.79 -24.72
N THR A 10 -17.98 -42.99 -24.79
CA THR A 10 -17.90 -41.52 -24.74
C THR A 10 -17.96 -40.95 -23.32
N MET A 11 -18.54 -41.66 -22.35
CA MET A 11 -18.49 -41.24 -20.93
C MET A 11 -17.17 -41.59 -20.23
N GLY A 12 -16.44 -42.61 -20.71
CA GLY A 12 -15.13 -43.00 -20.17
C GLY A 12 -13.98 -42.04 -20.54
N LEU A 13 -14.03 -41.42 -21.74
CA LEU A 13 -13.02 -40.44 -22.15
C LEU A 13 -13.21 -39.06 -21.50
N ILE A 14 -14.43 -38.71 -21.08
CA ILE A 14 -14.70 -37.42 -20.41
C ILE A 14 -14.31 -37.48 -18.92
N TRP A 15 -14.32 -38.67 -18.31
CA TRP A 15 -13.86 -38.86 -16.92
C TRP A 15 -12.34 -39.07 -16.79
N LEU A 16 -11.64 -39.49 -17.84
CA LEU A 16 -10.17 -39.58 -17.87
C LEU A 16 -9.46 -38.28 -18.31
N LEU A 17 -10.19 -37.31 -18.87
CA LEU A 17 -9.68 -35.96 -19.17
C LEU A 17 -9.93 -34.94 -18.04
N LEU A 18 -10.61 -35.35 -16.96
CA LEU A 18 -10.86 -34.52 -15.77
C LEU A 18 -9.91 -34.80 -14.59
N LEU A 19 -8.92 -35.68 -14.78
CA LEU A 19 -7.95 -36.08 -13.74
C LEU A 19 -6.49 -36.00 -14.24
N ALA A 20 -6.07 -34.87 -14.80
CA ALA A 20 -4.65 -34.54 -14.96
C ALA A 20 -4.42 -33.05 -15.24
N ASN A 21 -5.03 -32.17 -14.46
CA ASN A 21 -4.45 -30.84 -14.23
C ASN A 21 -4.39 -30.64 -12.72
N VAL A 22 -3.52 -31.43 -12.07
CA VAL A 22 -2.92 -30.97 -10.81
C VAL A 22 -2.05 -29.80 -11.22
N LEU A 23 -2.65 -28.60 -11.22
CA LEU A 23 -1.94 -27.34 -11.14
C LEU A 23 -0.96 -27.53 -9.99
N HIS A 24 0.31 -27.77 -10.30
CA HIS A 24 1.37 -27.59 -9.32
C HIS A 24 1.27 -26.11 -8.96
N ALA A 25 0.82 -25.82 -7.74
CA ALA A 25 0.86 -24.48 -7.21
C ALA A 25 2.34 -24.07 -7.17
N GLU A 26 2.71 -23.18 -8.08
CA GLU A 26 4.04 -22.61 -8.13
C GLU A 26 4.19 -21.77 -6.86
N GLN A 27 5.14 -22.15 -6.00
CA GLN A 27 5.33 -21.48 -4.72
C GLN A 27 5.78 -20.04 -4.97
N VAL A 28 4.95 -19.08 -4.57
CA VAL A 28 5.23 -17.66 -4.80
C VAL A 28 6.47 -17.26 -4.02
N LEU A 29 7.54 -16.92 -4.75
CA LEU A 29 8.78 -16.34 -4.23
C LEU A 29 8.89 -14.91 -4.79
N LEU A 30 8.78 -13.92 -3.92
CA LEU A 30 9.07 -12.52 -4.24
C LEU A 30 10.42 -12.14 -3.65
N VAL A 31 11.24 -11.42 -4.39
CA VAL A 31 12.53 -10.89 -3.92
C VAL A 31 12.39 -9.40 -3.60
N VAL A 32 12.78 -9.00 -2.41
CA VAL A 32 12.86 -7.61 -1.99
C VAL A 32 14.34 -7.21 -1.91
N ASP A 33 14.73 -6.15 -2.60
CA ASP A 33 16.09 -5.61 -2.58
C ASP A 33 16.02 -4.08 -2.53
N ALA A 34 16.49 -3.50 -1.42
CA ALA A 34 16.48 -2.05 -1.22
C ALA A 34 17.23 -1.28 -2.33
N LYS A 35 18.21 -1.91 -3.00
CA LYS A 35 18.98 -1.34 -4.11
C LYS A 35 18.29 -1.52 -5.47
N GLY A 36 17.20 -2.28 -5.52
CA GLY A 36 16.37 -2.48 -6.71
C GLY A 36 16.76 -3.65 -7.61
N GLY A 37 17.58 -4.59 -7.12
CA GLY A 37 17.92 -5.82 -7.83
C GLY A 37 16.94 -7.00 -7.62
N GLY A 38 15.80 -6.77 -6.95
CA GLY A 38 14.72 -7.71 -6.71
C GLY A 38 13.38 -7.20 -7.26
N ASP A 39 12.31 -7.97 -7.08
CA ASP A 39 10.95 -7.64 -7.53
C ASP A 39 10.39 -6.37 -6.87
N TYR A 40 10.75 -6.13 -5.60
CA TYR A 40 10.33 -4.95 -4.83
C TYR A 40 11.51 -4.30 -4.11
N ARG A 41 11.39 -3.01 -3.76
CA ARG A 41 12.37 -2.30 -2.92
C ARG A 41 11.96 -2.22 -1.45
N SER A 42 10.66 -2.35 -1.15
CA SER A 42 10.12 -2.34 0.20
C SER A 42 9.45 -3.67 0.53
N ILE A 43 9.47 -4.03 1.80
CA ILE A 43 8.82 -5.23 2.32
C ILE A 43 7.30 -5.06 2.24
N GLN A 44 6.78 -3.87 2.58
CA GLN A 44 5.34 -3.60 2.54
C GLN A 44 4.77 -3.69 1.12
N ASP A 45 5.49 -3.24 0.08
CA ASP A 45 4.98 -3.35 -1.30
C ASP A 45 4.90 -4.81 -1.76
N ALA A 46 5.86 -5.64 -1.38
CA ALA A 46 5.82 -7.07 -1.65
C ALA A 46 4.63 -7.75 -0.95
N ILE A 47 4.31 -7.39 0.30
CA ILE A 47 3.13 -7.90 1.00
C ILE A 47 1.83 -7.40 0.34
N ASN A 48 1.80 -6.14 -0.07
CA ASN A 48 0.64 -5.52 -0.70
C ASN A 48 0.29 -6.15 -2.05
N SER A 49 1.30 -6.64 -2.79
CA SER A 49 1.10 -7.27 -4.10
C SER A 49 0.48 -8.66 -4.03
N LEU A 50 0.63 -9.36 -2.91
CA LEU A 50 0.07 -10.69 -2.72
C LEU A 50 -1.47 -10.64 -2.62
N PRO A 51 -2.21 -11.66 -3.13
CA PRO A 51 -3.66 -11.76 -2.94
C PRO A 51 -4.08 -11.81 -1.47
N ASP A 52 -5.34 -11.54 -1.15
CA ASP A 52 -5.82 -11.62 0.24
C ASP A 52 -5.91 -13.06 0.74
N THR A 53 -6.23 -14.01 -0.15
CA THR A 53 -6.33 -15.45 0.16
C THR A 53 -5.09 -16.21 -0.30
N ALA A 54 -4.76 -17.29 0.40
CA ALA A 54 -3.69 -18.21 0.03
C ALA A 54 -3.92 -19.61 0.60
N ASN A 55 -3.69 -20.63 -0.23
CA ASN A 55 -3.71 -22.03 0.19
C ASN A 55 -2.33 -22.52 0.66
N GLU A 56 -1.27 -21.85 0.24
CA GLU A 56 0.13 -22.21 0.55
C GLU A 56 0.93 -21.03 1.11
N GLN A 57 2.12 -21.32 1.65
CA GLN A 57 3.05 -20.30 2.12
C GLN A 57 3.61 -19.48 0.96
N ARG A 58 3.61 -18.15 1.12
CA ARG A 58 4.12 -17.18 0.16
C ARG A 58 5.40 -16.58 0.71
N ILE A 59 6.51 -16.84 0.03
CA ILE A 59 7.84 -16.46 0.49
C ILE A 59 8.21 -15.11 -0.10
N ILE A 60 8.60 -14.19 0.76
CA ILE A 60 9.22 -12.92 0.42
C ILE A 60 10.65 -13.00 0.91
N TYR A 61 11.59 -13.22 -0.01
CA TYR A 61 13.01 -13.24 0.24
C TYR A 61 13.57 -11.82 0.22
N ILE A 62 14.26 -11.40 1.27
CA ILE A 62 14.66 -10.00 1.49
C ILE A 62 16.19 -9.93 1.51
N ARG A 63 16.77 -9.35 0.46
CA ARG A 63 18.21 -9.16 0.35
C ARG A 63 18.77 -8.28 1.45
N ASN A 64 20.08 -8.33 1.60
CA ASN A 64 20.82 -7.46 2.51
C ASN A 64 20.53 -5.98 2.23
N GLY A 65 20.13 -5.24 3.27
CA GLY A 65 19.73 -3.85 3.17
C GLY A 65 19.07 -3.33 4.44
N ASN A 66 18.99 -1.99 4.52
CA ASN A 66 18.28 -1.28 5.59
C ASN A 66 16.91 -0.84 5.07
N TYR A 67 15.85 -1.43 5.61
CA TYR A 67 14.45 -1.20 5.27
C TYR A 67 13.83 -0.32 6.36
N LYS A 68 13.81 1.00 6.12
CA LYS A 68 13.24 2.00 7.04
C LYS A 68 11.74 2.20 6.77
N GLU A 69 10.93 1.26 7.23
CA GLU A 69 9.49 1.25 7.02
C GLU A 69 8.75 0.59 8.20
N LYS A 70 7.46 0.88 8.35
CA LYS A 70 6.56 0.07 9.19
C LYS A 70 5.89 -0.97 8.30
N VAL A 71 5.92 -2.22 8.74
CA VAL A 71 5.30 -3.33 8.01
C VAL A 71 4.03 -3.77 8.72
N PHE A 72 2.99 -3.99 7.92
CA PHE A 72 1.65 -4.39 8.31
C PHE A 72 1.26 -5.66 7.56
N ILE A 73 0.99 -6.75 8.28
CA ILE A 73 0.59 -8.03 7.71
C ILE A 73 -0.79 -8.41 8.23
N SER A 74 -1.83 -8.19 7.43
CA SER A 74 -3.18 -8.73 7.65
C SER A 74 -3.42 -10.05 6.91
N LYS A 75 -2.61 -10.33 5.88
CA LYS A 75 -2.71 -11.53 5.03
C LYS A 75 -2.13 -12.76 5.72
N HIS A 76 -2.67 -13.93 5.42
CA HIS A 76 -2.24 -15.20 6.02
C HIS A 76 -1.13 -15.88 5.21
N LYS A 77 -0.43 -16.88 5.78
CA LYS A 77 0.56 -17.70 5.07
C LYS A 77 1.62 -16.85 4.36
N ILE A 78 2.28 -15.98 5.14
CA ILE A 78 3.37 -15.12 4.68
C ILE A 78 4.66 -15.56 5.36
N THR A 79 5.71 -15.74 4.56
CA THR A 79 7.07 -15.93 5.04
C THR A 79 7.92 -14.74 4.65
N LEU A 80 8.50 -14.03 5.62
CA LEU A 80 9.55 -13.03 5.38
C LEU A 80 10.89 -13.68 5.71
N ALA A 81 11.76 -13.83 4.72
CA ALA A 81 13.06 -14.50 4.89
C ALA A 81 14.19 -13.58 4.44
N GLY A 82 14.98 -13.09 5.38
CA GLY A 82 16.18 -12.31 5.07
C GLY A 82 17.31 -13.16 4.49
N GLU A 83 18.21 -12.51 3.78
CA GLU A 83 19.46 -13.09 3.30
C GLU A 83 20.44 -13.34 4.46
N ASP A 84 20.51 -12.41 5.41
CA ASP A 84 21.40 -12.48 6.57
C ASP A 84 20.81 -11.67 7.73
N LYS A 85 20.71 -12.27 8.93
CA LYS A 85 20.09 -11.62 10.08
C LYS A 85 20.77 -10.34 10.51
N HIS A 86 22.07 -10.17 10.25
CA HIS A 86 22.84 -8.99 10.62
C HIS A 86 22.83 -7.89 9.55
N LYS A 87 22.37 -8.19 8.33
CA LYS A 87 22.45 -7.26 7.18
C LYS A 87 21.11 -6.97 6.54
N THR A 88 20.11 -7.83 6.73
CA THR A 88 18.71 -7.56 6.37
C THR A 88 17.98 -6.96 7.57
N ILE A 89 17.85 -5.64 7.60
CA ILE A 89 17.39 -4.89 8.78
C ILE A 89 16.11 -4.13 8.46
N LEU A 90 14.99 -4.54 9.04
CA LEU A 90 13.76 -3.74 9.13
C LEU A 90 13.84 -2.84 10.36
N SER A 91 13.67 -1.52 10.19
CA SER A 91 13.81 -0.58 11.31
C SER A 91 12.82 0.59 11.30
N ILE A 92 12.40 1.00 12.49
CA ILE A 92 11.74 2.29 12.77
C ILE A 92 12.35 2.94 14.01
N SER A 93 11.98 4.19 14.31
CA SER A 93 12.32 4.86 15.57
C SER A 93 11.04 5.52 16.10
N LEU A 94 10.31 4.83 16.99
CA LEU A 94 9.00 5.29 17.48
C LEU A 94 8.66 4.70 18.86
N SER A 95 8.27 5.56 19.81
CA SER A 95 7.63 5.09 21.05
C SER A 95 6.13 4.87 20.86
N ARG A 96 5.55 3.95 21.64
CA ARG A 96 4.12 3.68 21.67
C ARG A 96 3.31 4.95 21.96
N ASP A 97 3.77 5.77 22.89
CA ASP A 97 3.07 6.97 23.33
C ASP A 97 2.93 7.97 22.16
N VAL A 98 3.98 8.16 21.36
CA VAL A 98 3.91 9.01 20.16
C VAL A 98 2.80 8.54 19.21
N TRP A 99 2.77 7.23 18.91
CA TRP A 99 1.73 6.66 18.05
C TRP A 99 0.34 6.88 18.63
N ARG A 100 0.17 6.64 19.93
CA ARG A 100 -1.11 6.71 20.64
C ARG A 100 -1.69 8.11 20.77
N CYS A 101 -0.86 9.14 20.63
CA CYS A 101 -1.31 10.53 20.63
C CYS A 101 -1.84 10.97 19.26
N GLU A 102 -1.47 10.26 18.20
CA GLU A 102 -1.95 10.49 16.83
C GLU A 102 -2.99 9.46 16.37
N SER A 103 -3.08 8.32 17.06
CA SER A 103 -3.93 7.18 16.68
C SER A 103 -4.63 6.54 17.88
N PRO A 104 -5.93 6.21 17.77
CA PRO A 104 -6.71 5.65 18.87
C PRO A 104 -6.46 4.15 19.12
N ASP A 105 -5.64 3.47 18.31
CA ASP A 105 -5.31 2.05 18.42
C ASP A 105 -3.80 1.79 18.53
N ASP A 106 -3.41 0.57 18.90
CA ASP A 106 -2.00 0.13 18.92
C ASP A 106 -1.53 -0.42 17.55
N TRP A 107 -2.37 -0.37 16.50
CA TRP A 107 -2.06 -0.94 15.19
C TRP A 107 -1.10 -0.03 14.42
N GLY A 108 0.21 -0.19 14.63
CA GLY A 108 1.25 0.65 14.03
C GLY A 108 2.31 1.14 15.01
N VAL A 109 2.24 0.70 16.28
CA VAL A 109 3.25 0.98 17.33
C VAL A 109 4.57 0.24 17.11
N ALA A 110 4.58 -0.82 16.29
CA ALA A 110 5.75 -1.68 16.08
C ALA A 110 6.41 -1.45 14.71
N ALA A 111 7.66 -1.91 14.56
CA ALA A 111 8.29 -2.04 13.24
C ALA A 111 7.53 -3.06 12.37
N LEU A 112 7.13 -4.18 12.96
CA LEU A 112 6.32 -5.22 12.34
C LEU A 112 5.00 -5.45 13.11
N ASN A 113 3.88 -5.22 12.42
CA ASN A 113 2.53 -5.29 12.98
C ASN A 113 1.75 -6.44 12.31
N LEU A 114 1.26 -7.40 13.10
CA LEU A 114 0.64 -8.63 12.60
C LEU A 114 -0.83 -8.78 12.99
N ARG A 115 -1.69 -9.08 12.01
CA ARG A 115 -3.08 -9.55 12.17
C ARG A 115 -3.31 -10.87 11.43
N GLY A 116 -2.47 -11.19 10.44
CA GLY A 116 -2.54 -12.44 9.69
C GLY A 116 -2.06 -13.65 10.51
N ASN A 117 -2.44 -14.84 10.04
CA ASN A 117 -2.10 -16.14 10.64
C ASN A 117 -1.10 -16.89 9.75
N ASP A 118 -0.40 -17.89 10.31
CA ASP A 118 0.62 -18.66 9.60
C ASP A 118 1.76 -17.79 9.09
N ILE A 119 2.28 -16.93 9.97
CA ILE A 119 3.38 -16.01 9.63
C ILE A 119 4.71 -16.67 9.99
N VAL A 120 5.69 -16.56 9.11
CA VAL A 120 7.05 -17.07 9.32
C VAL A 120 8.03 -15.91 9.11
N LEU A 121 8.97 -15.72 10.05
CA LEU A 121 10.03 -14.72 9.99
C LEU A 121 11.37 -15.44 10.14
N GLU A 122 12.26 -15.31 9.16
CA GLU A 122 13.57 -15.99 9.19
C GLU A 122 14.71 -15.06 8.79
N ASN A 123 15.89 -15.24 9.40
CA ASN A 123 17.17 -14.65 8.95
C ASN A 123 17.17 -13.13 8.77
N MET A 124 16.48 -12.36 9.62
CA MET A 124 16.44 -10.89 9.54
C MET A 124 16.45 -10.21 10.91
N SER A 125 16.80 -8.92 10.92
CA SER A 125 16.66 -8.04 12.08
C SER A 125 15.38 -7.21 11.97
N ILE A 126 14.66 -7.08 13.08
CA ILE A 126 13.48 -6.22 13.24
C ILE A 126 13.76 -5.32 14.43
N ILE A 127 13.92 -4.03 14.18
CA ILE A 127 14.47 -3.08 15.15
C ILE A 127 13.52 -1.89 15.33
N ASN A 128 13.25 -1.56 16.59
CA ASN A 128 12.77 -0.23 16.93
C ASN A 128 13.88 0.51 17.68
N SER A 129 14.50 1.49 17.01
CA SER A 129 15.70 2.16 17.48
C SER A 129 15.42 3.32 18.44
N TYR A 130 14.16 3.59 18.80
CA TYR A 130 13.76 4.80 19.53
C TYR A 130 14.64 5.13 20.73
N GLY A 131 14.79 4.21 21.69
CA GLY A 131 15.57 4.47 22.91
C GLY A 131 17.09 4.32 22.74
N PHE A 132 17.57 3.92 21.56
CA PHE A 132 18.98 4.02 21.19
C PHE A 132 19.28 5.40 20.56
N ASP A 133 18.35 5.90 19.74
CA ASP A 133 18.50 7.17 19.03
C ASP A 133 18.19 8.39 19.92
N ASN A 134 17.28 8.24 20.88
CA ASN A 134 16.76 9.33 21.72
C ASN A 134 17.19 9.12 23.16
N LEU A 135 18.34 9.69 23.54
CA LEU A 135 18.95 9.52 24.86
C LEU A 135 18.36 10.45 25.94
N ASN A 136 17.78 11.57 25.52
CA ASN A 136 17.19 12.56 26.42
C ASN A 136 15.67 12.41 26.47
N ASP A 137 15.09 12.67 27.63
CA ASP A 137 13.64 12.72 27.80
C ASP A 137 13.06 13.84 26.92
N THR A 138 11.98 13.52 26.21
CA THR A 138 11.20 14.48 25.43
C THR A 138 9.78 14.55 25.96
N TYR A 139 9.00 15.54 25.52
CA TYR A 139 7.60 15.70 25.92
C TYR A 139 6.71 15.74 24.69
N ILE A 140 5.55 15.10 24.77
CA ILE A 140 4.54 15.10 23.70
C ILE A 140 3.21 15.64 24.20
N ASP A 141 2.58 16.50 23.38
CA ASP A 141 1.24 17.03 23.62
C ASP A 141 0.18 16.14 22.97
N CYS A 142 -0.47 15.32 23.78
CA CYS A 142 -1.52 14.38 23.39
C CYS A 142 -2.89 15.03 23.55
N LYS A 143 -3.23 15.94 22.62
CA LYS A 143 -4.46 16.76 22.67
C LYS A 143 -5.77 15.95 22.70
N THR A 144 -5.72 14.66 22.36
CA THR A 144 -6.86 13.74 22.40
C THR A 144 -7.09 13.13 23.78
N ASP A 145 -6.15 13.26 24.72
CA ASP A 145 -6.33 12.78 26.09
C ASP A 145 -7.09 13.82 26.91
N THR A 146 -8.10 13.36 27.64
CA THR A 146 -8.94 14.17 28.54
C THR A 146 -8.27 14.50 29.87
N GLY A 147 -6.98 14.16 30.03
CA GLY A 147 -6.20 14.29 31.27
C GLY A 147 -4.90 15.05 31.08
N ILE A 148 -3.76 14.40 31.36
CA ILE A 148 -2.42 15.00 31.22
C ILE A 148 -2.13 15.22 29.72
N ILE A 149 -2.21 16.48 29.29
CA ILE A 149 -2.01 16.88 27.89
C ILE A 149 -0.56 16.66 27.47
N THR A 150 0.42 16.85 28.37
CA THR A 150 1.84 16.73 28.06
C THR A 150 2.48 15.55 28.79
N LYS A 151 2.93 14.54 28.04
CA LYS A 151 3.52 13.31 28.60
C LYS A 151 5.03 13.24 28.37
N PRO A 152 5.84 12.86 29.36
CA PRO A 152 7.25 12.58 29.13
C PRO A 152 7.38 11.29 28.33
N ILE A 153 8.18 11.31 27.27
CA ILE A 153 8.63 10.14 26.53
C ILE A 153 10.10 9.94 26.86
N LYS A 154 10.39 8.79 27.46
CA LYS A 154 11.74 8.41 27.88
C LYS A 154 12.32 7.43 26.89
N ARG A 155 13.65 7.29 26.88
CA ARG A 155 14.30 6.23 26.13
C ARG A 155 13.81 4.82 26.51
N SER A 156 13.33 4.65 27.74
CA SER A 156 12.76 3.39 28.26
C SER A 156 11.26 3.21 28.00
N SER A 157 10.57 4.21 27.40
CA SER A 157 9.16 4.09 27.02
C SER A 157 8.95 2.90 26.09
N HIS A 158 7.73 2.34 26.09
CA HIS A 158 7.39 1.15 25.31
C HIS A 158 7.64 1.40 23.82
N GLN A 159 8.31 0.45 23.17
CA GLN A 159 8.77 0.57 21.79
C GLN A 159 8.93 -0.83 21.19
N MET A 160 7.95 -1.22 20.38
CA MET A 160 7.86 -2.60 19.90
C MET A 160 8.68 -2.78 18.62
N ALA A 161 9.46 -3.86 18.53
CA ALA A 161 9.98 -4.36 17.26
C ALA A 161 8.88 -5.17 16.56
N LEU A 162 8.21 -6.06 17.30
CA LEU A 162 7.12 -6.90 16.81
C LEU A 162 5.90 -6.77 17.74
N ARG A 163 4.73 -6.51 17.14
CA ARG A 163 3.44 -6.62 17.82
C ARG A 163 2.45 -7.37 16.96
N SER A 164 1.80 -8.38 17.52
CA SER A 164 0.67 -9.05 16.86
C SER A 164 -0.66 -8.67 17.52
N PHE A 165 -1.75 -9.06 16.89
CA PHE A 165 -3.12 -8.91 17.38
C PHE A 165 -3.86 -10.24 17.11
N THR A 166 -4.77 -10.30 16.14
CA THR A 166 -5.52 -11.52 15.80
C THR A 166 -4.68 -12.70 15.28
N THR A 167 -3.35 -12.56 15.19
CA THR A 167 -2.43 -13.62 14.77
C THR A 167 -2.51 -14.82 15.73
N THR A 168 -2.78 -15.99 15.18
CA THR A 168 -2.85 -17.25 15.93
C THR A 168 -1.55 -18.05 15.84
N ARG A 169 -0.88 -18.10 14.68
CA ARG A 169 0.33 -18.91 14.45
C ARG A 169 1.47 -18.07 13.91
N LEU A 170 2.57 -17.99 14.65
CA LEU A 170 3.80 -17.25 14.29
C LEU A 170 5.05 -18.10 14.53
N ILE A 171 5.90 -18.21 13.51
CA ILE A 171 7.23 -18.80 13.58
C ILE A 171 8.26 -17.69 13.41
N VAL A 172 9.28 -17.68 14.26
CA VAL A 172 10.43 -16.77 14.15
C VAL A 172 11.71 -17.58 14.33
N ARG A 173 12.60 -17.58 13.34
CA ARG A 173 13.85 -18.37 13.38
C ARG A 173 15.06 -17.53 12.99
N ASN A 174 16.14 -17.66 13.75
CA ASN A 174 17.40 -16.99 13.43
C ASN A 174 17.25 -15.48 13.16
N CYS A 175 16.41 -14.80 13.96
CA CYS A 175 16.14 -13.37 13.84
C CYS A 175 16.71 -12.57 15.01
N ILE A 176 16.90 -11.27 14.80
CA ILE A 176 17.21 -10.31 15.87
C ILE A 176 15.97 -9.42 16.05
N LEU A 177 15.39 -9.40 17.25
CA LEU A 177 14.31 -8.48 17.60
C LEU A 177 14.80 -7.54 18.69
N ARG A 178 14.88 -6.24 18.37
CA ARG A 178 15.60 -5.29 19.22
C ARG A 178 14.83 -4.00 19.43
N ALA A 179 14.74 -3.59 20.69
CA ALA A 179 14.47 -2.21 21.07
C ALA A 179 15.19 -1.90 22.39
N TYR A 180 15.17 -0.66 22.88
CA TYR A 180 15.78 -0.34 24.17
C TYR A 180 14.76 -0.38 25.32
N GLY A 181 13.56 0.12 25.08
CA GLY A 181 12.46 0.18 26.05
C GLY A 181 11.64 -1.10 26.09
N GLY A 182 10.45 -1.01 26.70
CA GLY A 182 9.61 -2.19 26.94
C GLY A 182 8.82 -2.71 25.74
N ASP A 183 8.28 -3.92 25.89
CA ASP A 183 7.40 -4.63 24.94
C ASP A 183 8.02 -4.98 23.56
N THR A 184 9.34 -5.13 23.44
CA THR A 184 10.02 -5.37 22.15
C THR A 184 9.37 -6.46 21.30
N VAL A 185 9.06 -7.62 21.89
CA VAL A 185 8.46 -8.80 21.28
C VAL A 185 7.13 -9.08 21.96
N SER A 186 6.06 -8.50 21.41
CA SER A 186 4.73 -8.46 22.01
C SER A 186 3.67 -9.15 21.13
N PRO A 187 3.72 -10.48 20.93
CA PRO A 187 2.63 -11.17 20.26
C PRO A 187 1.39 -11.29 21.18
N TRP A 188 0.21 -10.94 20.67
CA TRP A 188 -0.99 -10.64 21.46
C TRP A 188 -2.22 -11.44 21.01
N ASN A 189 -2.42 -12.65 21.54
CA ASN A 189 -3.66 -13.40 21.33
C ASN A 189 -3.86 -14.43 22.46
N VAL A 190 -4.59 -14.04 23.50
CA VAL A 190 -4.87 -14.94 24.65
C VAL A 190 -5.79 -16.11 24.29
N GLU A 191 -6.54 -16.02 23.19
CA GLU A 191 -7.53 -17.02 22.81
C GLU A 191 -6.88 -18.20 22.06
N GLU A 192 -6.09 -17.89 21.03
CA GLU A 192 -5.59 -18.92 20.10
C GLU A 192 -4.11 -18.72 19.71
N GLY A 193 -3.40 -17.82 20.38
CA GLY A 193 -2.00 -17.51 20.09
C GLY A 193 -1.06 -18.68 20.37
N MET A 194 -0.29 -19.07 19.37
CA MET A 194 0.76 -20.09 19.40
C MET A 194 1.99 -19.54 18.69
N TYR A 195 3.06 -19.30 19.44
CA TYR A 195 4.26 -18.64 18.93
C TYR A 195 5.50 -19.49 19.13
N TYR A 196 6.27 -19.67 18.06
CA TYR A 196 7.47 -20.48 18.07
C TYR A 196 8.68 -19.61 17.71
N PHE A 197 9.65 -19.54 18.61
CA PHE A 197 10.90 -18.81 18.46
C PHE A 197 12.07 -19.79 18.53
N LYS A 198 13.01 -19.70 17.60
CA LYS A 198 14.22 -20.52 17.61
C LYS A 198 15.45 -19.75 17.16
N ASP A 199 16.58 -19.90 17.83
CA ASP A 199 17.87 -19.30 17.44
C ASP A 199 17.83 -17.75 17.34
N CYS A 200 16.93 -17.11 18.09
CA CYS A 200 16.71 -15.66 18.02
C CYS A 200 17.47 -14.89 19.11
N LEU A 201 17.89 -13.67 18.80
CA LEU A 201 18.30 -12.68 19.79
C LEU A 201 17.14 -11.72 20.05
N MET A 202 16.75 -11.54 21.31
CA MET A 202 15.71 -10.62 21.73
C MET A 202 16.28 -9.64 22.75
N GLU A 203 16.17 -8.34 22.47
CA GLU A 203 16.80 -7.29 23.25
C GLU A 203 15.81 -6.18 23.59
N GLY A 204 15.73 -5.80 24.86
CA GLY A 204 14.80 -4.77 25.32
C GLY A 204 14.84 -4.49 26.81
N GLY A 205 14.00 -3.55 27.22
CA GLY A 205 13.84 -3.12 28.60
C GLY A 205 12.78 -3.92 29.33
N VAL A 206 11.78 -3.25 29.90
CA VAL A 206 10.77 -3.92 30.72
C VAL A 206 9.82 -4.78 29.88
N ASP A 207 9.57 -6.02 30.32
CA ASP A 207 8.64 -6.97 29.71
C ASP A 207 8.89 -7.16 28.20
N PHE A 208 10.15 -7.13 27.76
CA PHE A 208 10.47 -7.10 26.33
C PHE A 208 10.13 -8.40 25.59
N TYR A 209 10.04 -9.52 26.30
CA TYR A 209 9.43 -10.74 25.77
C TYR A 209 8.11 -10.99 26.49
N CYS A 210 6.98 -10.70 25.82
CA CYS A 210 5.67 -10.69 26.46
C CYS A 210 4.56 -11.40 25.65
N PRO A 211 4.70 -12.70 25.35
CA PRO A 211 3.68 -13.46 24.64
C PRO A 211 2.38 -13.64 25.44
N ARG A 212 1.28 -13.77 24.70
CA ARG A 212 -0.08 -14.04 25.22
C ARG A 212 -0.65 -15.28 24.54
N GLY A 213 -1.02 -16.30 25.30
CA GLY A 213 -1.41 -17.63 24.78
C GLY A 213 -0.35 -18.70 25.07
N TRP A 214 0.07 -19.45 24.06
CA TRP A 214 1.14 -20.45 24.16
C TRP A 214 2.39 -19.99 23.41
N ALA A 215 3.57 -20.20 24.00
CA ALA A 215 4.83 -19.87 23.36
C ALA A 215 5.93 -20.90 23.64
N TRP A 216 6.78 -21.11 22.64
CA TRP A 216 8.01 -21.90 22.72
C TRP A 216 9.18 -21.02 22.26
N ALA A 217 10.24 -20.92 23.04
CA ALA A 217 11.49 -20.28 22.66
C ALA A 217 12.65 -21.25 22.90
N GLU A 218 13.41 -21.56 21.86
CA GLU A 218 14.52 -22.52 21.92
C GLU A 218 15.81 -21.90 21.41
N ASN A 219 16.89 -22.10 22.17
CA ASN A 219 18.22 -21.58 21.81
C ASN A 219 18.20 -20.06 21.53
N CYS A 220 17.43 -19.33 22.33
CA CYS A 220 17.31 -17.87 22.21
C CYS A 220 18.23 -17.16 23.20
N GLU A 221 18.71 -15.98 22.80
CA GLU A 221 19.49 -15.08 23.64
C GLU A 221 18.63 -13.86 24.01
N PHE A 222 18.56 -13.56 25.31
CA PHE A 222 17.81 -12.45 25.88
C PHE A 222 18.80 -11.42 26.42
N VAL A 223 18.69 -10.18 25.94
CA VAL A 223 19.55 -9.05 26.30
C VAL A 223 18.71 -7.97 26.98
N ALA A 224 18.83 -7.87 28.30
CA ALA A 224 18.01 -6.97 29.11
C ALA A 224 18.67 -5.59 29.31
N HIS A 225 17.88 -4.52 29.16
CA HIS A 225 18.26 -3.14 29.46
C HIS A 225 17.63 -2.67 30.77
N GLY A 226 18.45 -2.12 31.66
CA GLY A 226 18.08 -1.63 32.98
C GLY A 226 17.77 -2.72 34.02
N ASN A 227 17.50 -2.28 35.25
CA ASN A 227 17.14 -3.14 36.40
C ASN A 227 15.63 -3.44 36.41
N VAL A 228 15.13 -3.99 35.31
CA VAL A 228 13.71 -4.31 35.09
C VAL A 228 13.54 -5.77 34.65
N ALA A 229 12.30 -6.26 34.68
CA ALA A 229 11.95 -7.62 34.31
C ALA A 229 12.09 -7.83 32.79
N ALA A 230 12.78 -8.88 32.36
CA ALA A 230 12.96 -9.22 30.95
C ALA A 230 11.73 -9.92 30.34
N ILE A 231 11.23 -10.98 30.99
CA ILE A 231 10.14 -11.81 30.47
C ILE A 231 8.81 -11.59 31.19
N TRP A 232 7.72 -11.67 30.43
CA TRP A 232 6.35 -11.56 30.90
C TRP A 232 5.46 -12.53 30.13
N HIS A 233 4.31 -12.91 30.68
CA HIS A 233 3.38 -13.80 30.00
C HIS A 233 1.92 -13.52 30.41
N ASP A 234 1.00 -13.60 29.43
CA ASP A 234 -0.44 -13.67 29.67
C ASP A 234 -0.97 -15.05 29.35
N GLY A 235 -1.23 -15.83 30.40
CA GLY A 235 -1.88 -17.13 30.32
C GLY A 235 -3.32 -17.09 30.81
N SER A 236 -3.92 -15.92 31.03
CA SER A 236 -5.14 -15.81 31.83
C SER A 236 -6.40 -16.43 31.24
N LYS A 237 -6.40 -16.72 29.94
CA LYS A 237 -7.58 -17.30 29.29
C LYS A 237 -7.74 -18.80 29.54
N TYR A 238 -6.65 -19.56 29.52
CA TYR A 238 -6.67 -21.01 29.68
C TYR A 238 -5.60 -21.46 30.66
N GLU A 239 -5.93 -22.38 31.56
CA GLU A 239 -4.98 -22.88 32.56
C GLU A 239 -3.73 -23.46 31.91
N ASP A 240 -3.89 -24.05 30.72
CA ASP A 240 -2.82 -24.67 29.95
C ASP A 240 -1.94 -23.66 29.18
N SER A 241 -2.35 -22.39 29.04
CA SER A 241 -1.56 -21.35 28.37
C SER A 241 -0.23 -21.15 29.11
N LYS A 242 0.87 -21.32 28.38
CA LYS A 242 2.23 -21.38 28.93
C LYS A 242 3.27 -20.84 27.97
N THR A 243 4.35 -20.30 28.52
CA THR A 243 5.58 -20.04 27.78
C THR A 243 6.69 -20.99 28.24
N VAL A 244 7.36 -21.61 27.28
CA VAL A 244 8.40 -22.60 27.49
C VAL A 244 9.69 -22.12 26.84
N LEU A 245 10.74 -21.97 27.64
CA LEU A 245 12.07 -21.51 27.23
C LEU A 245 13.05 -22.66 27.41
N VAL A 246 13.73 -23.07 26.34
CA VAL A 246 14.63 -24.23 26.31
C VAL A 246 15.99 -23.83 25.78
N ASN A 247 17.06 -24.12 26.53
CA ASN A 247 18.44 -23.78 26.17
C ASN A 247 18.64 -22.27 25.91
N CYS A 248 17.89 -21.41 26.61
CA CYS A 248 17.98 -19.96 26.41
C CYS A 248 19.05 -19.34 27.33
N THR A 249 19.69 -18.26 26.86
CA THR A 249 20.68 -17.51 27.65
C THR A 249 20.18 -16.11 27.94
N PHE A 250 20.40 -15.62 29.17
CA PHE A 250 20.03 -14.29 29.63
C PHE A 250 21.27 -13.52 30.06
N ARG A 251 21.42 -12.31 29.52
CA ARG A 251 22.39 -11.31 29.96
C ARG A 251 21.77 -9.92 29.89
N GLY A 252 22.46 -8.93 30.41
CA GLY A 252 21.97 -7.55 30.35
C GLY A 252 22.74 -6.62 31.26
N ASP A 253 22.18 -5.44 31.46
CA ASP A 253 22.68 -4.46 32.41
C ASP A 253 22.65 -4.98 33.86
N ASP A 254 23.51 -4.43 34.71
CA ASP A 254 23.63 -4.88 36.10
C ASP A 254 22.31 -4.84 36.85
N GLY A 255 21.97 -5.98 37.47
CA GLY A 255 20.75 -6.13 38.25
C GLY A 255 19.49 -6.31 37.42
N PHE A 256 19.57 -6.63 36.12
CA PHE A 256 18.36 -7.02 35.38
C PHE A 256 17.62 -8.18 36.07
N LYS A 257 16.28 -8.18 35.98
CA LYS A 257 15.42 -9.18 36.63
C LYS A 257 14.93 -10.18 35.59
N LEU A 258 14.76 -11.44 35.99
CA LEU A 258 14.34 -12.50 35.08
C LEU A 258 12.97 -12.18 34.45
N GLY A 259 11.94 -11.97 35.26
CA GLY A 259 10.60 -11.75 34.75
C GLY A 259 9.59 -11.34 35.79
N ARG A 260 8.37 -11.04 35.32
CA ARG A 260 7.21 -10.74 36.16
C ARG A 260 5.92 -11.11 35.45
N TYR A 261 4.81 -11.13 36.19
CA TYR A 261 3.48 -11.31 35.62
C TYR A 261 2.49 -10.39 36.30
N HIS A 262 1.44 -9.98 35.58
CA HIS A 262 0.34 -9.19 36.15
C HIS A 262 -0.98 -9.96 36.17
N ARG A 263 -1.05 -11.06 35.44
CA ARG A 263 -2.20 -11.94 35.25
C ARG A 263 -1.72 -13.38 35.41
N ASP A 264 -2.64 -14.33 35.48
CA ASP A 264 -2.29 -15.74 35.43
C ASP A 264 -1.26 -16.02 34.34
N ALA A 265 -0.15 -16.65 34.73
CA ALA A 265 0.96 -16.96 33.86
C ALA A 265 1.48 -18.36 34.18
N GLN A 266 2.23 -18.94 33.25
CA GLN A 266 2.87 -20.23 33.42
C GLN A 266 4.17 -20.25 32.63
N PHE A 267 5.29 -20.44 33.33
CA PHE A 267 6.63 -20.43 32.75
C PHE A 267 7.30 -21.78 32.97
N TYR A 268 7.97 -22.28 31.94
CA TYR A 268 8.92 -23.39 32.05
C TYR A 268 10.27 -22.95 31.49
N LEU A 269 11.32 -23.05 32.29
CA LEU A 269 12.69 -22.71 31.90
C LEU A 269 13.57 -23.96 32.03
N LEU A 270 13.96 -24.52 30.89
CA LEU A 270 14.74 -25.75 30.81
C LEU A 270 16.11 -25.45 30.25
N ASN A 271 17.16 -25.89 30.94
CA ASN A 271 18.55 -25.72 30.53
C ASN A 271 18.96 -24.26 30.28
N CYS A 272 18.29 -23.31 30.94
CA CYS A 272 18.58 -21.90 30.74
C CYS A 272 19.90 -21.50 31.42
N ARG A 273 20.53 -20.44 30.92
CA ARG A 273 21.76 -19.87 31.48
C ARG A 273 21.55 -18.39 31.80
N PHE A 274 21.98 -17.96 32.98
CA PHE A 274 21.83 -16.58 33.45
C PHE A 274 23.19 -15.96 33.76
N ALA A 275 23.41 -14.71 33.34
CA ALA A 275 24.63 -13.98 33.64
C ALA A 275 24.81 -13.72 35.15
N SER A 276 26.05 -13.63 35.58
CA SER A 276 26.41 -13.42 36.99
C SER A 276 25.88 -12.11 37.59
N ASN A 277 25.62 -11.10 36.77
CA ASN A 277 25.09 -9.81 37.21
C ASN A 277 23.54 -9.76 37.29
N MET A 278 22.84 -10.86 37.01
CA MET A 278 21.38 -10.96 37.19
C MET A 278 20.99 -10.76 38.66
N ALA A 279 19.91 -10.03 38.92
CA ALA A 279 19.39 -9.83 40.27
C ALA A 279 18.78 -11.11 40.88
N ASP A 280 18.86 -11.22 42.20
CA ASP A 280 18.11 -12.21 42.99
C ASP A 280 16.63 -11.84 43.06
N ALA A 281 15.94 -12.00 41.92
CA ALA A 281 14.54 -11.67 41.75
C ALA A 281 13.85 -12.79 40.96
N PRO A 282 13.17 -13.75 41.63
CA PRO A 282 12.40 -14.76 40.93
C PRO A 282 11.28 -14.11 40.12
N VAL A 283 10.70 -14.84 39.16
CA VAL A 283 9.52 -14.34 38.42
C VAL A 283 8.38 -14.04 39.41
N TYR A 284 8.03 -12.77 39.54
CA TYR A 284 7.17 -12.25 40.62
C TYR A 284 5.85 -11.68 40.10
N LEU A 285 4.81 -11.72 40.95
CA LEU A 285 3.57 -11.01 40.70
C LEU A 285 3.81 -9.50 40.85
N ASN A 286 3.65 -8.75 39.76
CA ASN A 286 3.71 -7.30 39.79
C ASN A 286 2.34 -6.74 40.15
N ALA A 287 2.32 -5.77 41.07
CA ALA A 287 1.10 -5.12 41.50
C ALA A 287 0.37 -4.45 40.32
N SER A 288 -0.95 -4.59 40.29
CA SER A 288 -1.83 -3.81 39.41
C SER A 288 -2.91 -3.10 40.23
N ASN A 289 -3.53 -2.07 39.66
CA ASN A 289 -4.60 -1.34 40.34
C ASN A 289 -5.85 -1.21 39.43
N PRO A 290 -6.96 -1.93 39.73
CA PRO A 290 -7.08 -2.93 40.79
C PRO A 290 -6.18 -4.15 40.55
N GLN A 291 -5.89 -4.91 41.60
CA GLN A 291 -5.10 -6.14 41.46
C GLN A 291 -5.88 -7.15 40.63
N ASN A 292 -5.28 -7.66 39.54
CA ASN A 292 -5.90 -8.73 38.77
C ASN A 292 -6.01 -9.99 39.63
N THR A 293 -7.14 -10.67 39.53
CA THR A 293 -7.35 -12.00 40.12
C THR A 293 -6.41 -13.01 39.47
N ILE A 294 -5.73 -13.81 40.29
CA ILE A 294 -4.86 -14.92 39.86
C ILE A 294 -5.57 -16.22 40.23
N LEU A 295 -6.04 -16.97 39.22
CA LEU A 295 -6.88 -18.15 39.38
C LEU A 295 -6.09 -19.42 39.66
N TRP A 296 -4.87 -19.55 39.10
CA TRP A 296 -4.10 -20.80 39.14
C TRP A 296 -2.79 -20.68 39.91
N GLY A 297 -2.63 -19.61 40.70
CA GLY A 297 -1.49 -19.40 41.59
C GLY A 297 -0.17 -19.10 40.87
N HIS A 298 0.94 -19.26 41.60
CA HIS A 298 2.29 -19.10 41.07
C HIS A 298 2.73 -20.36 40.33
N ARG A 299 3.09 -20.23 39.05
CA ARG A 299 3.41 -21.35 38.16
C ARG A 299 4.67 -21.05 37.35
N VAL A 300 5.82 -21.17 38.00
CA VAL A 300 7.13 -20.91 37.40
C VAL A 300 8.02 -22.10 37.69
N TYR A 301 8.42 -22.79 36.62
CA TYR A 301 9.11 -24.06 36.74
C TYR A 301 10.48 -24.04 36.06
N PHE A 302 11.47 -24.63 36.73
CA PHE A 302 12.85 -24.73 36.30
C PHE A 302 13.28 -26.19 36.19
N PHE A 303 14.18 -26.44 35.24
CA PHE A 303 14.95 -27.67 35.14
C PHE A 303 16.35 -27.36 34.60
N ASN A 304 17.39 -27.83 35.29
CA ASN A 304 18.80 -27.74 34.88
C ASN A 304 19.23 -26.32 34.44
N SER A 305 18.65 -25.30 35.08
CA SER A 305 18.90 -23.90 34.74
C SER A 305 19.89 -23.31 35.72
N HIS A 306 20.91 -22.62 35.21
CA HIS A 306 22.07 -22.22 36.00
C HIS A 306 22.47 -20.77 35.77
N ARG A 307 22.87 -20.10 36.85
CA ARG A 307 23.49 -18.77 36.82
C ARG A 307 25.01 -18.89 36.95
N GLU A 308 25.72 -18.11 36.16
CA GLU A 308 27.17 -17.95 36.29
C GLU A 308 27.52 -17.38 37.68
N GLY A 309 28.47 -18.02 38.37
CA GLY A 309 28.83 -17.61 39.74
C GLY A 309 27.84 -18.08 40.81
N GLY A 310 27.03 -19.11 40.52
CA GLY A 310 26.23 -19.84 41.51
C GLY A 310 24.72 -19.57 41.40
N ASP A 311 23.92 -20.57 41.77
CA ASP A 311 22.47 -20.50 41.66
C ASP A 311 21.81 -19.84 42.86
N TYR A 312 20.78 -19.03 42.59
CA TYR A 312 19.83 -18.64 43.63
C TYR A 312 18.95 -19.81 44.03
N SER A 313 18.37 -19.74 45.23
CA SER A 313 17.55 -20.82 45.80
C SER A 313 16.35 -21.19 44.93
N TRP A 314 15.85 -20.25 44.12
CA TRP A 314 14.70 -20.41 43.25
C TRP A 314 15.04 -20.97 41.85
N HIS A 315 16.32 -21.17 41.49
CA HIS A 315 16.69 -21.90 40.27
C HIS A 315 16.53 -23.42 40.39
N LYS A 316 16.30 -23.94 41.60
CA LYS A 316 16.19 -25.37 41.86
C LYS A 316 15.12 -26.02 40.98
N ASP A 317 15.43 -27.22 40.50
CA ASP A 317 14.51 -28.05 39.74
C ASP A 317 13.21 -28.29 40.51
N ASN A 318 12.09 -27.93 39.88
CA ASN A 318 10.78 -27.97 40.50
C ASN A 318 9.66 -28.44 39.55
N LEU A 319 9.98 -29.08 38.41
CA LEU A 319 8.98 -29.62 37.47
C LEU A 319 7.96 -30.55 38.13
N GLN A 320 8.36 -31.27 39.18
CA GLN A 320 7.49 -32.12 40.00
C GLN A 320 6.34 -31.36 40.69
N GLN A 321 6.47 -30.05 40.85
CA GLN A 321 5.43 -29.17 41.41
C GLN A 321 4.44 -28.68 40.34
N ALA A 322 4.76 -28.86 39.06
CA ALA A 322 3.84 -28.53 37.98
C ALA A 322 2.70 -29.53 37.91
N LYS A 323 1.55 -29.07 37.40
CA LYS A 323 0.39 -29.92 37.18
C LYS A 323 0.78 -31.12 36.31
N ASN A 324 0.45 -32.32 36.77
CA ASN A 324 0.82 -33.61 36.16
C ASN A 324 2.33 -33.93 36.15
N ALA A 325 3.16 -33.17 36.86
CA ALA A 325 4.60 -33.41 37.04
C ALA A 325 5.34 -33.84 35.75
N PRO A 326 5.30 -33.03 34.68
CA PRO A 326 5.93 -33.38 33.41
C PRO A 326 7.43 -33.61 33.58
N THR A 327 7.94 -34.70 33.02
CA THR A 327 9.39 -34.90 32.90
C THR A 327 9.97 -33.95 31.84
N PRO A 328 11.27 -33.62 31.89
CA PRO A 328 11.91 -32.80 30.85
C PRO A 328 11.68 -33.32 29.43
N ALA A 329 11.69 -34.65 29.25
CA ALA A 329 11.46 -35.28 27.95
C ALA A 329 10.01 -35.13 27.43
N MET A 330 9.03 -34.92 28.32
CA MET A 330 7.63 -34.68 27.93
C MET A 330 7.41 -33.24 27.44
N ILE A 331 8.25 -32.29 27.89
CA ILE A 331 8.14 -30.88 27.54
C ILE A 331 8.70 -30.69 26.12
N THR A 332 7.81 -30.85 25.15
CA THR A 332 8.09 -30.70 23.72
C THR A 332 7.28 -29.56 23.12
N VAL A 333 7.60 -29.18 21.89
CA VAL A 333 6.78 -28.26 21.08
C VAL A 333 5.33 -28.74 21.00
N ALA A 334 5.13 -30.04 20.74
CA ALA A 334 3.80 -30.63 20.64
C ALA A 334 3.04 -30.56 21.98
N TRP A 335 3.71 -30.84 23.09
CA TRP A 335 3.12 -30.70 24.43
C TRP A 335 2.75 -29.24 24.75
N THR A 336 3.63 -28.32 24.36
CA THR A 336 3.44 -26.89 24.61
C THR A 336 2.18 -26.39 23.92
N PHE A 337 1.95 -26.78 22.66
CA PHE A 337 0.75 -26.40 21.90
C PHE A 337 -0.40 -27.41 22.02
N ALA A 338 -0.36 -28.32 22.99
CA ALA A 338 -1.37 -29.37 23.19
C ALA A 338 -1.74 -30.15 21.91
N GLY A 339 -0.75 -30.39 21.04
CA GLY A 339 -0.91 -31.05 19.73
C GLY A 339 -1.67 -30.23 18.67
N LYS A 340 -2.14 -29.02 18.99
CA LYS A 340 -2.95 -28.17 18.10
C LYS A 340 -2.17 -27.64 16.89
N TRP A 341 -0.85 -27.54 17.02
CA TRP A 341 0.01 -27.03 15.96
C TRP A 341 1.42 -27.63 16.03
N ASN A 342 1.95 -27.99 14.86
CA ASN A 342 3.31 -28.46 14.70
C ASN A 342 4.12 -27.46 13.84
N PRO A 343 4.83 -26.49 14.45
CA PRO A 343 5.68 -25.57 13.70
C PRO A 343 6.91 -26.25 13.10
N LEU A 344 7.32 -27.43 13.59
CA LEU A 344 8.48 -28.16 13.08
C LEU A 344 8.21 -28.76 11.69
N ALA A 345 6.94 -28.94 11.31
CA ALA A 345 6.56 -29.37 9.97
C ALA A 345 6.74 -28.29 8.89
N ILE A 346 6.89 -27.02 9.28
CA ILE A 346 7.12 -25.91 8.35
C ILE A 346 8.64 -25.78 8.15
N LEU A 347 9.13 -26.22 6.99
CA LEU A 347 10.56 -26.26 6.67
C LEU A 347 11.19 -24.86 6.64
N PRO A 348 12.45 -24.68 7.08
CA PRO A 348 13.22 -23.47 6.87
C PRO A 348 13.30 -23.08 5.38
N VAL A 349 13.33 -21.79 5.08
CA VAL A 349 13.31 -21.30 3.69
C VAL A 349 14.53 -21.78 2.88
N GLY A 350 15.70 -21.91 3.51
CA GLY A 350 16.89 -22.49 2.84
C GLY A 350 16.66 -23.92 2.31
N ASP A 351 15.89 -24.72 3.05
CA ASP A 351 15.57 -26.10 2.68
C ASP A 351 14.47 -26.16 1.61
N VAL A 352 13.56 -25.19 1.63
CA VAL A 352 12.53 -25.01 0.59
C VAL A 352 13.16 -24.58 -0.73
N ILE A 353 14.12 -23.65 -0.69
CA ILE A 353 14.83 -23.15 -1.87
C ILE A 353 15.73 -24.20 -2.50
N SER A 354 16.38 -25.06 -1.69
CA SER A 354 17.30 -26.10 -2.17
C SER A 354 16.60 -27.35 -2.74
N ASN A 355 15.40 -27.70 -2.28
CA ASN A 355 14.66 -28.90 -2.70
C ASN A 355 13.76 -28.71 -3.94
N LYS A 356 13.72 -27.52 -4.54
CA LYS A 356 12.99 -27.26 -5.79
C LYS A 356 13.94 -26.66 -6.83
N GLN A 357 13.85 -27.09 -8.10
CA GLN A 357 14.42 -26.34 -9.21
C GLN A 357 13.67 -25.01 -9.36
N ILE A 358 14.02 -24.04 -8.52
CA ILE A 358 13.64 -22.65 -8.69
C ILE A 358 14.52 -22.15 -9.84
N LYS A 359 13.94 -21.95 -11.03
CA LYS A 359 14.66 -21.24 -12.10
C LYS A 359 14.98 -19.84 -11.57
N PRO A 360 16.26 -19.44 -11.49
CA PRO A 360 16.58 -18.06 -11.24
C PRO A 360 16.04 -17.24 -12.41
N ALA A 361 15.18 -16.26 -12.12
CA ALA A 361 14.97 -15.20 -13.09
C ALA A 361 16.31 -14.44 -13.19
N LEU A 362 16.94 -14.57 -14.36
CA LEU A 362 18.17 -13.92 -14.83
C LEU A 362 19.50 -14.59 -14.41
N SER A 363 19.95 -15.52 -15.26
CA SER A 363 21.35 -15.49 -15.70
C SER A 363 21.54 -14.28 -16.61
N VAL A 364 22.50 -13.42 -16.28
CA VAL A 364 23.01 -12.38 -17.17
C VAL A 364 23.51 -13.06 -18.44
N VAL A 365 22.79 -12.91 -19.55
CA VAL A 365 23.31 -13.29 -20.86
C VAL A 365 24.07 -12.07 -21.38
N GLU A 366 25.40 -12.13 -21.27
CA GLU A 366 26.27 -11.27 -22.05
C GLU A 366 26.00 -11.50 -23.53
N GLY A 367 25.91 -10.39 -24.25
CA GLY A 367 25.34 -10.34 -25.58
C GLY A 367 26.16 -11.03 -26.65
N ASN A 368 25.50 -11.28 -27.77
CA ASN A 368 26.13 -11.16 -29.07
C ASN A 368 25.18 -10.50 -30.08
N LYS A 369 25.80 -9.66 -30.91
CA LYS A 369 25.31 -8.87 -32.05
C LYS A 369 24.42 -9.71 -33.00
N GLU A 370 23.51 -9.20 -33.83
CA GLU A 370 23.49 -7.97 -34.64
C GLU A 370 22.11 -7.79 -35.34
N SER A 371 21.89 -6.61 -35.95
CA SER A 371 20.90 -6.21 -36.99
C SER A 371 19.70 -5.32 -36.58
N GLY A 372 19.58 -4.16 -37.25
CA GLY A 372 18.37 -3.32 -37.31
C GLY A 372 18.50 -1.85 -36.86
N SER A 373 19.21 -0.99 -37.60
CA SER A 373 19.55 0.40 -37.17
C SER A 373 18.41 1.43 -37.15
N LYS A 374 17.19 1.11 -37.60
CA LYS A 374 16.01 2.00 -37.45
C LYS A 374 15.15 1.70 -36.22
N GLY A 375 15.14 0.45 -35.72
CA GLY A 375 14.37 0.05 -34.54
C GLY A 375 15.08 0.35 -33.21
N LYS A 376 16.42 0.36 -33.23
CA LYS A 376 17.23 0.54 -32.02
C LYS A 376 17.06 1.92 -31.36
N GLY A 377 17.12 3.00 -32.14
CA GLY A 377 17.01 4.36 -31.58
C GLY A 377 15.63 4.68 -30.97
N GLN A 378 14.55 4.12 -31.53
CA GLN A 378 13.20 4.30 -30.98
C GLN A 378 12.99 3.46 -29.72
N LEU A 379 13.56 2.25 -29.68
CA LEU A 379 13.56 1.40 -28.48
C LEU A 379 14.39 2.02 -27.35
N ASP A 380 15.55 2.62 -27.66
CA ASP A 380 16.40 3.30 -26.69
C ASP A 380 15.67 4.51 -26.05
N ILE A 381 14.94 5.31 -26.84
CA ILE A 381 14.11 6.41 -26.33
C ILE A 381 12.98 5.89 -25.45
N LEU A 382 12.29 4.83 -25.88
CA LEU A 382 11.22 4.22 -25.10
C LEU A 382 11.72 3.71 -23.75
N VAL A 383 12.87 3.03 -23.74
CA VAL A 383 13.50 2.52 -22.52
C VAL A 383 13.91 3.69 -21.62
N LEU A 384 14.56 4.73 -22.15
CA LEU A 384 14.92 5.92 -21.36
C LEU A 384 13.70 6.56 -20.69
N GLN A 385 12.62 6.77 -21.44
CA GLN A 385 11.39 7.34 -20.90
C GLN A 385 10.77 6.44 -19.83
N ALA A 386 10.73 5.13 -20.05
CA ALA A 386 10.21 4.18 -19.08
C ALA A 386 11.04 4.15 -17.79
N GLU A 387 12.38 4.12 -17.90
CA GLU A 387 13.28 4.18 -16.74
C GLU A 387 13.11 5.48 -15.95
N ASN A 388 12.98 6.62 -16.64
CA ASN A 388 12.71 7.89 -15.97
C ASN A 388 11.34 7.88 -15.28
N MET A 389 10.31 7.31 -15.89
CA MET A 389 9.01 7.13 -15.21
C MET A 389 9.15 6.29 -13.95
N LEU A 390 9.96 5.23 -13.92
CA LEU A 390 10.22 4.49 -12.68
C LEU A 390 10.86 5.36 -11.59
N VAL A 391 11.80 6.24 -11.97
CA VAL A 391 12.48 7.15 -11.02
C VAL A 391 11.53 8.17 -10.43
N TYR A 392 10.62 8.73 -11.24
CA TYR A 392 9.68 9.77 -10.79
C TYR A 392 8.44 9.24 -10.06
N GLN A 393 8.19 7.92 -10.06
CA GLN A 393 7.01 7.36 -9.39
C GLN A 393 7.11 7.57 -7.87
N ARG A 394 6.09 8.20 -7.27
CA ARG A 394 6.04 8.39 -5.81
C ARG A 394 5.71 7.08 -5.11
N ALA A 395 6.05 6.97 -3.83
CA ALA A 395 5.78 5.80 -3.01
C ALA A 395 4.28 5.44 -2.96
N VAL A 396 3.39 6.45 -3.00
CA VAL A 396 1.94 6.28 -3.05
C VAL A 396 1.43 5.67 -4.38
N GLY A 397 2.28 5.65 -5.42
CA GLY A 397 2.07 4.98 -6.69
C GLY A 397 1.75 5.90 -7.88
N GLY A 398 1.34 7.14 -7.64
CA GLY A 398 1.13 8.14 -8.69
C GLY A 398 2.41 8.86 -9.09
N TRP A 399 2.29 9.73 -10.09
CA TRP A 399 3.40 10.55 -10.60
C TRP A 399 3.16 12.04 -10.37
N PRO A 400 4.22 12.80 -10.08
CA PRO A 400 4.14 14.25 -10.08
C PRO A 400 4.16 14.79 -11.52
N LYS A 401 3.55 15.95 -11.75
CA LYS A 401 3.70 16.68 -13.02
C LYS A 401 4.95 17.56 -13.07
N ALA A 402 5.50 17.89 -11.90
CA ALA A 402 6.69 18.73 -11.72
C ALA A 402 7.39 18.37 -10.40
N VAL A 403 8.72 18.49 -10.35
CA VAL A 403 9.56 18.33 -9.15
C VAL A 403 10.38 19.60 -9.00
N ASP A 404 10.39 20.21 -7.81
CA ASP A 404 11.01 21.53 -7.55
C ASP A 404 10.57 22.64 -8.53
N ASN A 405 9.28 22.67 -8.86
CA ASN A 405 8.70 23.57 -9.87
C ASN A 405 9.20 23.36 -11.31
N VAL A 406 10.03 22.33 -11.57
CA VAL A 406 10.46 21.94 -12.92
C VAL A 406 9.55 20.85 -13.43
N LYS A 407 8.93 21.08 -14.60
CA LYS A 407 8.07 20.08 -15.26
C LYS A 407 8.86 18.80 -15.51
N VAL A 408 8.25 17.66 -15.22
CA VAL A 408 8.88 16.35 -15.47
C VAL A 408 9.08 16.16 -16.97
N ASP A 409 10.33 15.87 -17.35
CA ASP A 409 10.73 15.53 -18.71
C ASP A 409 11.32 14.12 -18.73
N TYR A 410 10.56 13.17 -19.28
CA TYR A 410 10.99 11.78 -19.39
C TYR A 410 12.02 11.55 -20.51
N THR A 411 12.27 12.51 -21.39
CA THR A 411 13.28 12.39 -22.46
C THR A 411 14.68 12.80 -22.00
N LYS A 412 14.78 13.45 -20.84
CA LYS A 412 16.05 13.90 -20.28
C LYS A 412 16.88 12.73 -19.77
N GLN A 413 18.16 12.68 -20.13
CA GLN A 413 19.11 11.78 -19.47
C GLN A 413 19.37 12.28 -18.04
N LEU A 414 18.86 11.57 -17.03
CA LEU A 414 19.09 11.92 -15.63
C LEU A 414 20.49 11.49 -15.18
N SER A 415 21.21 12.39 -14.53
CA SER A 415 22.45 12.04 -13.81
C SER A 415 22.15 11.17 -12.59
N GLU A 416 23.13 10.39 -12.12
CA GLU A 416 22.96 9.54 -10.94
C GLU A 416 22.62 10.36 -9.67
N ALA A 417 23.15 11.58 -9.56
CA ALA A 417 22.81 12.50 -8.48
C ALA A 417 21.33 12.93 -8.54
N GLU A 418 20.82 13.26 -9.73
CA GLU A 418 19.41 13.61 -9.92
C GLU A 418 18.50 12.42 -9.61
N LYS A 419 18.81 11.22 -10.11
CA LYS A 419 18.05 10.01 -9.82
C LYS A 419 17.99 9.74 -8.32
N LYS A 420 19.13 9.80 -7.63
CA LYS A 420 19.20 9.59 -6.17
C LYS A 420 18.36 10.61 -5.41
N ARG A 421 18.40 11.89 -5.84
CA ARG A 421 17.63 12.97 -5.23
C ARG A 421 16.12 12.77 -5.42
N ILE A 422 15.67 12.46 -6.65
CA ILE A 422 14.25 12.22 -6.96
C ILE A 422 13.73 11.00 -6.19
N LEU A 423 14.51 9.93 -6.12
CA LEU A 423 14.16 8.72 -5.37
C LEU A 423 14.08 8.97 -3.86
N ALA A 424 15.01 9.76 -3.30
CA ALA A 424 14.97 10.15 -1.89
C ALA A 424 13.70 10.97 -1.54
N ASP A 425 13.18 11.72 -2.51
CA ASP A 425 11.94 12.51 -2.41
C ASP A 425 10.66 11.70 -2.74
N SER A 426 10.74 10.37 -2.82
CA SER A 426 9.59 9.53 -3.23
C SER A 426 8.38 9.59 -2.29
N LEU A 427 8.53 10.05 -1.04
CA LEU A 427 7.45 10.24 -0.08
C LEU A 427 6.71 11.57 -0.24
N HIS A 428 7.11 12.42 -1.18
CA HIS A 428 6.46 13.70 -1.44
C HIS A 428 4.99 13.50 -1.87
N LYS A 429 4.11 14.41 -1.44
CA LYS A 429 2.64 14.30 -1.63
C LYS A 429 2.14 14.93 -2.94
N ASP A 430 3.02 15.12 -3.92
CA ASP A 430 2.77 15.85 -5.17
C ASP A 430 2.28 14.98 -6.33
N ALA A 431 2.01 13.69 -6.08
CA ALA A 431 1.37 12.83 -7.07
C ALA A 431 -0.01 13.36 -7.47
N THR A 432 -0.29 13.34 -8.78
CA THR A 432 -1.46 14.02 -9.35
C THR A 432 -1.98 13.32 -10.60
N ILE A 433 -3.24 13.61 -10.92
CA ILE A 433 -3.88 13.25 -12.19
C ILE A 433 -4.02 14.44 -13.15
N ASP A 434 -3.55 15.62 -12.73
CA ASP A 434 -3.53 16.84 -13.52
C ASP A 434 -2.58 16.73 -14.72
N ASN A 435 -2.91 17.40 -15.84
CA ASN A 435 -2.14 17.34 -17.09
C ASN A 435 -1.79 15.91 -17.56
N SER A 436 -2.72 14.97 -17.35
CA SER A 436 -2.55 13.54 -17.65
C SER A 436 -1.44 12.85 -16.86
N ALA A 437 -0.87 13.47 -15.83
CA ALA A 437 0.05 12.78 -14.92
C ALA A 437 -0.64 11.55 -14.32
N THR A 438 0.18 10.56 -13.95
CA THR A 438 -0.22 9.21 -13.57
C THR A 438 -0.85 8.39 -14.71
N THR A 439 -1.89 8.90 -15.38
CA THR A 439 -2.61 8.14 -16.42
C THR A 439 -1.79 7.94 -17.70
N LYS A 440 -1.02 8.95 -18.11
CA LYS A 440 -0.08 8.87 -19.23
C LYS A 440 1.03 7.87 -18.93
N GLU A 441 1.60 7.92 -17.73
CA GLU A 441 2.67 7.04 -17.29
C GLU A 441 2.21 5.59 -17.21
N ILE A 442 1.01 5.32 -16.68
CA ILE A 442 0.41 3.97 -16.69
C ILE A 442 0.33 3.43 -18.12
N ARG A 443 -0.26 4.19 -19.06
CA ARG A 443 -0.41 3.76 -20.46
C ARG A 443 0.94 3.55 -21.13
N PHE A 444 1.87 4.47 -20.91
CA PHE A 444 3.22 4.40 -21.47
C PHE A 444 3.94 3.15 -20.97
N LEU A 445 3.91 2.88 -19.67
CA LEU A 445 4.59 1.75 -19.06
C LEU A 445 3.96 0.40 -19.43
N VAL A 446 2.64 0.31 -19.59
CA VAL A 446 1.97 -0.87 -20.16
C VAL A 446 2.46 -1.12 -21.59
N ASN A 447 2.50 -0.09 -22.43
CA ASN A 447 3.03 -0.21 -23.79
C ASN A 447 4.53 -0.57 -23.79
N ALA A 448 5.34 0.06 -22.94
CA ALA A 448 6.76 -0.21 -22.81
C ALA A 448 7.00 -1.66 -22.37
N TYR A 449 6.20 -2.18 -21.45
CA TYR A 449 6.22 -3.60 -21.08
C TYR A 449 5.92 -4.50 -22.29
N LYS A 450 4.87 -4.22 -23.07
CA LYS A 450 4.54 -5.03 -24.26
C LYS A 450 5.67 -5.04 -25.30
N GLN A 451 6.44 -3.96 -25.39
CA GLN A 451 7.56 -3.86 -26.35
C GLN A 451 8.87 -4.45 -25.83
N THR A 452 9.07 -4.50 -24.51
CA THR A 452 10.38 -4.87 -23.91
C THR A 452 10.35 -6.16 -23.09
N GLY A 453 9.18 -6.61 -22.66
CA GLY A 453 9.03 -7.67 -21.66
C GLY A 453 9.49 -7.27 -20.24
N ASN A 454 9.87 -6.01 -20.01
CA ASN A 454 10.42 -5.57 -18.72
C ASN A 454 9.33 -5.44 -17.66
N GLN A 455 9.25 -6.44 -16.77
CA GLN A 455 8.24 -6.54 -15.72
C GLN A 455 8.19 -5.32 -14.80
N ARG A 456 9.29 -4.57 -14.63
CA ARG A 456 9.29 -3.35 -13.79
C ARG A 456 8.34 -2.30 -14.33
N TYR A 457 8.20 -2.18 -15.65
CA TYR A 457 7.26 -1.23 -16.26
C TYR A 457 5.82 -1.64 -15.97
N LEU A 458 5.49 -2.92 -16.13
CA LEU A 458 4.16 -3.43 -15.80
C LEU A 458 3.84 -3.23 -14.32
N LYS A 459 4.77 -3.55 -13.42
CA LYS A 459 4.58 -3.39 -11.97
C LYS A 459 4.40 -1.93 -11.56
N ALA A 460 5.16 -1.02 -12.17
CA ALA A 460 4.97 0.41 -11.94
C ALA A 460 3.61 0.90 -12.48
N ALA A 461 3.19 0.44 -13.66
CA ALA A 461 1.85 0.74 -14.18
C ALA A 461 0.74 0.21 -13.25
N GLU A 462 0.85 -1.02 -12.77
CA GLU A 462 -0.06 -1.63 -11.79
C GLU A 462 -0.11 -0.85 -10.47
N LYS A 463 1.04 -0.36 -9.99
CA LYS A 463 1.12 0.52 -8.81
C LYS A 463 0.41 1.86 -9.06
N GLY A 464 0.52 2.42 -10.27
CA GLY A 464 -0.26 3.57 -10.73
C GLY A 464 -1.76 3.32 -10.77
N ILE A 465 -2.19 2.15 -11.24
CA ILE A 465 -3.60 1.74 -11.26
C ILE A 465 -4.15 1.66 -9.82
N ARG A 466 -3.39 1.05 -8.90
CA ARG A 466 -3.77 0.97 -7.48
C ARG A 466 -3.81 2.35 -6.83
N TYR A 467 -2.93 3.28 -7.21
CA TYR A 467 -3.02 4.68 -6.81
C TYR A 467 -4.35 5.30 -7.27
N CYS A 468 -4.74 5.11 -8.54
CA CYS A 468 -6.01 5.62 -9.04
C CYS A 468 -7.19 5.05 -8.24
N ILE A 469 -7.24 3.73 -8.01
CA ILE A 469 -8.31 3.10 -7.21
C ILE A 469 -8.33 3.68 -5.77
N LYS A 470 -7.15 3.82 -5.14
CA LYS A 470 -7.02 4.34 -3.77
C LYS A 470 -7.41 5.81 -3.63
N ALA A 471 -7.15 6.63 -4.65
CA ALA A 471 -7.46 8.05 -4.65
C ALA A 471 -8.96 8.34 -4.84
N GLN A 472 -9.77 7.36 -5.26
CA GLN A 472 -11.20 7.56 -5.46
C GLN A 472 -11.90 7.87 -4.12
N ASN A 473 -12.66 8.97 -4.08
CA ASN A 473 -13.36 9.38 -2.87
C ASN A 473 -14.68 8.60 -2.67
N ALA A 474 -15.30 8.76 -1.50
CA ALA A 474 -16.52 8.06 -1.13
C ALA A 474 -17.75 8.41 -2.01
N LYS A 475 -17.72 9.53 -2.74
CA LYS A 475 -18.75 9.92 -3.71
C LYS A 475 -18.42 9.46 -5.14
N GLY A 476 -17.35 8.71 -5.33
CA GLY A 476 -16.96 8.13 -6.61
C GLY A 476 -16.09 9.02 -7.51
N GLY A 477 -15.84 10.26 -7.13
CA GLY A 477 -14.97 11.17 -7.87
C GLY A 477 -13.51 11.10 -7.47
N TRP A 478 -12.64 11.78 -8.22
CA TRP A 478 -11.19 11.81 -7.97
C TRP A 478 -10.67 13.20 -7.63
N PRO A 479 -9.83 13.35 -6.59
CA PRO A 479 -9.12 14.59 -6.32
C PRO A 479 -8.06 14.86 -7.39
N GLN A 480 -7.71 16.13 -7.61
CA GLN A 480 -6.63 16.49 -8.53
C GLN A 480 -5.27 15.95 -8.05
N TYR A 481 -5.01 16.00 -6.74
CA TYR A 481 -3.81 15.43 -6.09
C TYR A 481 -4.20 14.42 -5.02
N TYR A 482 -3.33 13.45 -4.78
CA TYR A 482 -3.47 12.52 -3.65
C TYR A 482 -2.08 12.08 -3.18
N PRO A 483 -1.77 12.12 -1.87
CA PRO A 483 -2.66 12.37 -0.74
C PRO A 483 -2.78 13.86 -0.32
N ASP A 484 -2.23 14.80 -1.09
CA ASP A 484 -2.39 16.24 -0.82
C ASP A 484 -3.83 16.69 -1.03
N SER A 485 -4.47 17.12 0.05
CA SER A 485 -5.86 17.58 0.08
C SER A 485 -5.99 19.10 0.27
N SER A 486 -4.93 19.87 0.03
CA SER A 486 -4.95 21.32 0.22
C SER A 486 -5.72 22.04 -0.89
N LEU A 487 -6.46 23.09 -0.53
CA LEU A 487 -7.16 23.98 -1.48
C LEU A 487 -8.07 23.19 -2.45
N TYR A 488 -8.15 23.62 -3.71
CA TYR A 488 -8.91 22.97 -4.77
C TYR A 488 -8.37 21.58 -5.15
N ARG A 489 -7.19 21.17 -4.65
CA ARG A 489 -6.56 19.90 -5.02
C ARG A 489 -7.37 18.67 -4.56
N ALA A 490 -8.19 18.84 -3.52
CA ALA A 490 -9.07 17.80 -3.00
C ALA A 490 -10.42 17.68 -3.75
N GLN A 491 -10.74 18.62 -4.65
CA GLN A 491 -12.02 18.63 -5.36
C GLN A 491 -12.13 17.49 -6.35
N ILE A 492 -13.36 17.03 -6.62
CA ILE A 492 -13.63 16.14 -7.75
C ILE A 492 -13.27 16.91 -9.02
N THR A 493 -12.26 16.44 -9.75
CA THR A 493 -11.62 17.23 -10.79
C THR A 493 -11.83 16.62 -12.17
N TYR A 494 -12.72 17.22 -12.96
CA TYR A 494 -12.83 16.94 -14.39
C TYR A 494 -11.85 17.78 -15.21
N ASN A 495 -11.41 18.93 -14.70
CA ASN A 495 -10.49 19.84 -15.36
C ASN A 495 -9.32 19.14 -16.06
N ASP A 496 -9.06 19.56 -17.30
CA ASP A 496 -8.04 18.99 -18.19
C ASP A 496 -8.21 17.46 -18.35
N ASN A 497 -9.47 17.01 -18.38
CA ASN A 497 -9.89 15.60 -18.40
C ASN A 497 -9.29 14.73 -17.29
N ALA A 498 -8.88 15.29 -16.14
CA ALA A 498 -8.15 14.54 -15.11
C ALA A 498 -8.89 13.26 -14.66
N MET A 499 -10.12 13.38 -14.15
CA MET A 499 -10.95 12.23 -13.77
C MET A 499 -11.33 11.35 -14.98
N VAL A 500 -11.63 11.96 -16.14
CA VAL A 500 -12.00 11.23 -17.37
C VAL A 500 -10.85 10.33 -17.85
N ASN A 501 -9.60 10.77 -17.74
CA ASN A 501 -8.42 9.99 -18.10
C ASN A 501 -8.25 8.78 -17.17
N VAL A 502 -8.50 8.95 -15.87
CA VAL A 502 -8.49 7.85 -14.90
C VAL A 502 -9.55 6.82 -15.27
N LEU A 503 -10.78 7.28 -15.51
CA LEU A 503 -11.89 6.42 -15.90
C LEU A 503 -11.61 5.65 -17.19
N ASN A 504 -11.00 6.29 -18.19
CA ASN A 504 -10.60 5.60 -19.42
C ASN A 504 -9.53 4.53 -19.18
N VAL A 505 -8.55 4.76 -18.28
CA VAL A 505 -7.57 3.74 -17.90
C VAL A 505 -8.25 2.56 -17.22
N LEU A 506 -9.13 2.82 -16.25
CA LEU A 506 -9.84 1.77 -15.52
C LEU A 506 -10.78 0.98 -16.43
N GLN A 507 -11.49 1.64 -17.34
CA GLN A 507 -12.35 0.98 -18.31
C GLN A 507 -11.55 0.14 -19.33
N ASP A 508 -10.35 0.57 -19.73
CA ASP A 508 -9.48 -0.24 -20.60
C ASP A 508 -9.03 -1.53 -19.91
N ILE A 509 -8.83 -1.51 -18.59
CA ILE A 509 -8.54 -2.72 -17.78
C ILE A 509 -9.75 -3.66 -17.79
N VAL A 510 -10.95 -3.13 -17.52
CA VAL A 510 -12.19 -3.91 -17.51
C VAL A 510 -12.43 -4.59 -18.86
N GLU A 511 -12.17 -3.86 -19.95
CA GLU A 511 -12.35 -4.36 -21.32
C GLU A 511 -11.14 -5.15 -21.85
N LYS A 512 -10.02 -5.19 -21.11
CA LYS A 512 -8.72 -5.74 -21.57
C LYS A 512 -8.27 -5.16 -22.92
N LYS A 513 -8.51 -3.86 -23.15
CA LYS A 513 -8.16 -3.16 -24.39
C LYS A 513 -6.93 -2.28 -24.22
N ASN A 514 -6.42 -1.73 -25.32
CA ASN A 514 -5.33 -0.76 -25.32
C ASN A 514 -4.06 -1.24 -24.59
N GLY A 515 -3.78 -2.54 -24.64
CA GLY A 515 -2.62 -3.16 -24.02
C GLY A 515 -2.82 -3.60 -22.56
N PHE A 516 -3.98 -3.34 -21.95
CA PHE A 516 -4.26 -3.70 -20.56
C PHE A 516 -4.64 -5.18 -20.37
N ASP A 517 -4.60 -6.00 -21.43
CA ASP A 517 -4.71 -7.47 -21.38
C ASP A 517 -3.63 -8.13 -20.51
N VAL A 518 -2.50 -7.44 -20.31
CA VAL A 518 -1.33 -7.93 -19.57
C VAL A 518 -1.32 -7.55 -18.08
N VAL A 519 -2.25 -6.69 -17.65
CA VAL A 519 -2.35 -6.24 -16.26
C VAL A 519 -2.95 -7.34 -15.39
N ASP A 520 -2.51 -7.43 -14.13
CA ASP A 520 -3.04 -8.35 -13.12
C ASP A 520 -4.58 -8.41 -13.14
N ALA A 521 -5.10 -9.60 -13.46
CA ALA A 521 -6.53 -9.84 -13.58
C ALA A 521 -7.30 -9.55 -12.27
N SER A 522 -6.62 -9.56 -11.12
CA SER A 522 -7.22 -9.18 -9.83
C SER A 522 -7.62 -7.70 -9.76
N LEU A 523 -7.11 -6.85 -10.67
CA LEU A 523 -7.46 -5.43 -10.75
C LEU A 523 -8.75 -5.19 -11.52
N ILE A 524 -9.23 -6.16 -12.32
CA ILE A 524 -10.45 -6.01 -13.13
C ILE A 524 -11.69 -5.74 -12.28
N PRO A 525 -11.99 -6.51 -11.21
CA PRO A 525 -13.17 -6.24 -10.39
C PRO A 525 -13.10 -4.87 -9.69
N GLN A 526 -11.92 -4.50 -9.20
CA GLN A 526 -11.70 -3.20 -8.53
C GLN A 526 -11.85 -2.03 -9.51
N ALA A 527 -11.32 -2.17 -10.73
CA ALA A 527 -11.48 -1.20 -11.80
C ALA A 527 -12.96 -1.07 -12.22
N SER A 528 -13.69 -2.19 -12.33
CA SER A 528 -15.13 -2.18 -12.63
C SER A 528 -15.92 -1.41 -11.57
N MET A 529 -15.72 -1.74 -10.29
CA MET A 529 -16.38 -1.04 -9.19
C MET A 529 -16.02 0.46 -9.14
N ALA A 530 -14.76 0.79 -9.42
CA ALA A 530 -14.32 2.18 -9.47
C ALA A 530 -14.96 2.95 -10.65
N VAL A 531 -15.06 2.33 -11.83
CA VAL A 531 -15.76 2.92 -12.98
C VAL A 531 -17.23 3.14 -12.66
N GLU A 532 -17.93 2.15 -12.09
CA GLU A 532 -19.34 2.27 -11.71
C GLU A 532 -19.59 3.45 -10.76
N LYS A 533 -18.77 3.58 -9.71
CA LYS A 533 -18.82 4.72 -8.79
C LYS A 533 -18.52 6.05 -9.48
N GLY A 534 -17.57 6.07 -10.41
CA GLY A 534 -17.24 7.27 -11.19
C GLY A 534 -18.35 7.70 -12.14
N VAL A 535 -19.04 6.75 -12.77
CA VAL A 535 -20.23 7.01 -13.58
C VAL A 535 -21.36 7.55 -12.71
N ASP A 536 -21.62 6.96 -11.54
CA ASP A 536 -22.60 7.48 -10.58
C ASP A 536 -22.27 8.92 -10.15
N CYS A 537 -21.00 9.22 -9.88
CA CYS A 537 -20.53 10.57 -9.60
C CYS A 537 -20.80 11.53 -10.77
N ILE A 538 -20.50 11.13 -12.01
CA ILE A 538 -20.78 11.92 -13.22
C ILE A 538 -22.27 12.24 -13.32
N LEU A 539 -23.14 11.23 -13.18
CA LEU A 539 -24.59 11.43 -13.30
C LEU A 539 -25.11 12.39 -12.21
N LYS A 540 -24.62 12.26 -10.97
CA LYS A 540 -25.01 13.13 -9.84
C LYS A 540 -24.46 14.55 -9.91
N THR A 541 -23.42 14.78 -10.69
CA THR A 541 -22.80 16.10 -10.86
C THR A 541 -23.28 16.84 -12.10
N GLN A 542 -24.13 16.23 -12.94
CA GLN A 542 -24.69 16.92 -14.10
C GLN A 542 -25.54 18.11 -13.64
N ILE A 543 -25.22 19.31 -14.14
CA ILE A 543 -25.85 20.54 -13.68
C ILE A 543 -27.26 20.65 -14.26
N LEU A 544 -28.20 21.02 -13.40
CA LEU A 544 -29.57 21.32 -13.79
C LEU A 544 -29.71 22.83 -14.02
N GLU A 545 -30.16 23.21 -15.22
CA GLU A 545 -30.61 24.57 -15.50
C GLU A 545 -32.13 24.55 -15.65
N ASN A 546 -32.83 25.30 -14.79
CA ASN A 546 -34.30 25.35 -14.74
C ASN A 546 -34.94 23.94 -14.69
N GLY A 547 -34.31 23.02 -13.96
CA GLY A 547 -34.76 21.63 -13.83
C GLY A 547 -34.37 20.69 -14.97
N LYS A 548 -33.73 21.18 -16.05
CA LYS A 548 -33.25 20.36 -17.16
C LYS A 548 -31.75 20.04 -17.01
N PRO A 549 -31.32 18.77 -17.11
CA PRO A 549 -29.90 18.44 -17.13
C PRO A 549 -29.19 19.08 -18.32
N THR A 550 -27.95 19.52 -18.12
CA THR A 550 -27.14 20.19 -19.14
C THR A 550 -25.78 19.51 -19.28
N ALA A 551 -24.72 20.15 -18.80
CA ALA A 551 -23.32 19.71 -18.87
C ALA A 551 -22.73 19.67 -17.45
N TRP A 552 -21.41 19.74 -17.34
CA TRP A 552 -20.68 19.68 -16.07
C TRP A 552 -19.74 20.87 -15.88
N CYS A 553 -19.50 21.23 -14.62
CA CYS A 553 -18.42 22.12 -14.20
C CYS A 553 -17.07 21.40 -14.31
N ALA A 554 -15.97 22.17 -14.32
CA ALA A 554 -14.64 21.61 -14.32
C ALA A 554 -14.27 20.96 -12.96
N GLN A 555 -14.86 21.42 -11.84
CA GLN A 555 -14.61 20.88 -10.50
C GLN A 555 -15.85 20.91 -9.60
N TYR A 556 -15.88 19.99 -8.63
CA TYR A 556 -16.97 19.83 -7.67
C TYR A 556 -16.47 19.54 -6.26
N ASN A 557 -17.24 19.97 -5.28
CA ASN A 557 -17.01 19.62 -3.88
C ASN A 557 -17.10 18.10 -3.66
N PRO A 558 -16.12 17.44 -3.01
CA PRO A 558 -16.10 15.99 -2.86
C PRO A 558 -17.10 15.45 -1.83
N LYS A 559 -17.74 16.32 -1.04
CA LYS A 559 -18.75 15.97 -0.04
C LYS A 559 -20.15 16.27 -0.53
N THR A 560 -20.37 17.47 -1.09
CA THR A 560 -21.70 17.98 -1.44
C THR A 560 -22.08 17.77 -2.90
N LEU A 561 -21.11 17.46 -3.78
CA LEU A 561 -21.29 17.36 -5.23
C LEU A 561 -21.76 18.66 -5.90
N GLN A 562 -21.64 19.79 -5.23
CA GLN A 562 -21.92 21.10 -5.82
C GLN A 562 -20.72 21.59 -6.65
N PRO A 563 -20.94 22.30 -7.77
CA PRO A 563 -19.87 22.96 -8.52
C PRO A 563 -19.05 23.88 -7.63
N GLU A 564 -17.73 23.84 -7.76
CA GLU A 564 -16.81 24.74 -7.06
C GLU A 564 -15.82 25.37 -8.01
N MET A 565 -15.27 26.53 -7.62
CA MET A 565 -14.14 27.14 -8.32
C MET A 565 -12.84 26.41 -7.97
N ALA A 566 -11.87 26.46 -8.88
CA ALA A 566 -10.52 25.98 -8.63
C ALA A 566 -9.51 27.13 -8.52
N ARG A 567 -8.77 27.42 -9.59
CA ARG A 567 -7.88 28.59 -9.65
C ARG A 567 -8.71 29.86 -9.80
N LYS A 568 -8.11 31.02 -9.53
CA LYS A 568 -8.80 32.34 -9.63
C LYS A 568 -9.51 32.58 -10.97
N PHE A 569 -9.01 31.98 -12.05
CA PHE A 569 -9.56 32.09 -13.40
C PHE A 569 -10.42 30.88 -13.83
N GLU A 570 -10.80 30.01 -12.90
CA GLU A 570 -11.63 28.82 -13.12
C GLU A 570 -12.84 28.89 -12.19
N LEU A 571 -13.78 29.77 -12.55
CA LEU A 571 -14.98 30.01 -11.76
C LEU A 571 -16.01 28.90 -11.93
N VAL A 572 -16.95 28.81 -10.98
CA VAL A 572 -18.15 27.99 -11.11
C VAL A 572 -18.87 28.31 -12.43
N SER A 573 -19.01 27.30 -13.28
CA SER A 573 -19.49 27.43 -14.66
C SER A 573 -19.85 26.06 -15.25
N LEU A 574 -20.56 26.07 -16.38
CA LEU A 574 -20.62 24.91 -17.28
C LEU A 574 -19.36 24.90 -18.15
N SER A 575 -18.72 23.74 -18.27
CA SER A 575 -17.48 23.58 -19.02
C SER A 575 -17.68 22.89 -20.36
N GLY A 576 -17.36 23.56 -21.47
CA GLY A 576 -17.45 22.97 -22.80
C GLY A 576 -16.42 21.86 -23.04
N MET A 577 -15.17 22.08 -22.60
CA MET A 577 -14.07 21.11 -22.78
C MET A 577 -14.27 19.86 -21.93
N GLU A 578 -14.51 20.02 -20.63
CA GLU A 578 -14.54 18.87 -19.73
C GLU A 578 -15.82 18.04 -19.93
N SER A 579 -16.94 18.69 -20.26
CA SER A 579 -18.18 18.00 -20.62
C SER A 579 -18.01 17.14 -21.87
N ALA A 580 -17.23 17.59 -22.86
CA ALA A 580 -16.98 16.80 -24.07
C ALA A 580 -16.20 15.51 -23.72
N GLY A 581 -15.22 15.59 -22.82
CA GLY A 581 -14.52 14.43 -22.31
C GLY A 581 -15.43 13.46 -21.56
N ILE A 582 -16.30 13.98 -20.69
CA ILE A 582 -17.30 13.18 -19.96
C ILE A 582 -18.23 12.45 -20.94
N VAL A 583 -18.79 13.15 -21.93
CA VAL A 583 -19.69 12.54 -22.92
C VAL A 583 -18.96 11.48 -23.75
N SER A 584 -17.71 11.74 -24.16
CA SER A 584 -16.88 10.75 -24.85
C SER A 584 -16.70 9.47 -24.02
N PHE A 585 -16.49 9.61 -22.71
CA PHE A 585 -16.40 8.47 -21.80
C PHE A 585 -17.73 7.74 -21.63
N LEU A 586 -18.84 8.45 -21.45
CA LEU A 586 -20.15 7.81 -21.29
C LEU A 586 -20.59 7.04 -22.55
N ILE A 587 -20.31 7.58 -23.73
CA ILE A 587 -20.65 6.96 -25.02
C ILE A 587 -19.85 5.69 -25.28
N ARG A 588 -18.60 5.58 -24.81
CA ARG A 588 -17.82 4.34 -24.97
C ARG A 588 -18.31 3.17 -24.11
N LEU A 589 -19.10 3.42 -23.07
CA LEU A 589 -19.54 2.35 -22.16
C LEU A 589 -20.46 1.35 -22.89
N PRO A 590 -20.24 0.04 -22.68
CA PRO A 590 -21.16 -0.97 -23.19
C PRO A 590 -22.49 -0.91 -22.43
N ASN A 591 -23.59 -1.15 -23.14
CA ASN A 591 -24.94 -1.28 -22.54
C ASN A 591 -25.32 -0.10 -21.63
N PRO A 592 -25.35 1.14 -22.15
CA PRO A 592 -25.64 2.33 -21.34
C PRO A 592 -27.04 2.25 -20.71
N THR A 593 -27.12 2.54 -19.41
CA THR A 593 -28.39 2.60 -18.67
C THR A 593 -29.25 3.78 -19.16
N PRO A 594 -30.58 3.79 -18.88
CA PRO A 594 -31.42 4.94 -19.19
C PRO A 594 -30.90 6.26 -18.61
N ALA A 595 -30.30 6.24 -17.42
CA ALA A 595 -29.69 7.43 -16.82
C ALA A 595 -28.49 7.94 -17.64
N ILE A 596 -27.61 7.04 -18.11
CA ILE A 596 -26.50 7.40 -19.00
C ILE A 596 -27.02 7.94 -20.33
N LYS A 597 -28.04 7.28 -20.90
CA LYS A 597 -28.72 7.71 -22.13
C LYS A 597 -29.23 9.14 -22.03
N ASN A 598 -29.99 9.42 -20.97
CA ASN A 598 -30.54 10.74 -20.70
C ASN A 598 -29.44 11.78 -20.45
N ALA A 599 -28.40 11.45 -19.68
CA ALA A 599 -27.31 12.37 -19.41
C ALA A 599 -26.56 12.79 -20.69
N VAL A 600 -26.26 11.83 -21.57
CA VAL A 600 -25.60 12.08 -22.86
C VAL A 600 -26.51 12.90 -23.78
N ASP A 601 -27.78 12.51 -23.96
CA ASP A 601 -28.71 13.23 -24.84
C ASP A 601 -28.90 14.70 -24.43
N ASN A 602 -28.98 14.97 -23.12
CA ASN A 602 -29.09 16.33 -22.62
C ASN A 602 -27.81 17.15 -22.84
N ALA A 603 -26.63 16.55 -22.62
CA ALA A 603 -25.37 17.22 -22.90
C ALA A 603 -25.17 17.51 -24.41
N ILE A 604 -25.63 16.61 -25.28
CA ILE A 604 -25.60 16.80 -26.73
C ILE A 604 -26.53 17.95 -27.15
N GLN A 605 -27.75 18.00 -26.62
CA GLN A 605 -28.66 19.13 -26.84
C GLN A 605 -28.05 20.44 -26.36
N TRP A 606 -27.37 20.42 -25.21
CA TRP A 606 -26.67 21.59 -24.69
C TRP A 606 -25.54 22.04 -25.60
N PHE A 607 -24.67 21.12 -26.08
CA PHE A 607 -23.61 21.47 -27.03
C PHE A 607 -24.16 22.07 -28.32
N GLU A 608 -25.27 21.56 -28.85
CA GLU A 608 -25.94 22.15 -30.01
C GLU A 608 -26.45 23.57 -29.72
N ALA A 609 -27.05 23.78 -28.55
CA ALA A 609 -27.58 25.09 -28.15
C ALA A 609 -26.50 26.15 -27.92
N VAL A 610 -25.32 25.77 -27.43
CA VAL A 610 -24.22 26.71 -27.11
C VAL A 610 -23.13 26.78 -28.18
N LYS A 611 -23.36 26.17 -29.34
CA LYS A 611 -22.45 26.14 -30.49
C LYS A 611 -22.26 27.55 -31.06
N ILE A 612 -21.01 27.98 -31.19
CA ILE A 612 -20.65 29.25 -31.82
C ILE A 612 -20.25 28.94 -33.26
N THR A 613 -20.86 29.63 -34.23
CA THR A 613 -20.65 29.40 -35.65
C THR A 613 -20.02 30.62 -36.32
N GLY A 614 -19.25 30.40 -37.40
CA GLY A 614 -18.67 31.47 -38.20
C GLY A 614 -17.38 32.06 -37.66
N TYR A 615 -16.74 31.42 -36.68
CA TYR A 615 -15.51 31.90 -36.06
C TYR A 615 -14.46 30.81 -35.88
N VAL A 616 -13.19 31.21 -35.91
CA VAL A 616 -12.03 30.38 -35.55
C VAL A 616 -11.28 31.02 -34.38
N TYR A 617 -10.69 30.18 -33.52
CA TYR A 617 -9.83 30.59 -32.42
C TYR A 617 -8.40 30.13 -32.70
N GLN A 618 -7.48 31.08 -32.93
CA GLN A 618 -6.13 30.76 -33.39
C GLN A 618 -5.08 31.74 -32.87
N ASP A 619 -3.83 31.25 -32.82
CA ASP A 619 -2.65 32.10 -32.62
C ASP A 619 -2.40 32.92 -33.87
N ILE A 620 -2.04 34.20 -33.69
CA ILE A 620 -1.56 35.10 -34.74
C ILE A 620 -0.18 35.64 -34.35
N ALA A 621 0.64 35.94 -35.35
CA ALA A 621 1.88 36.68 -35.12
C ALA A 621 1.54 38.13 -34.76
N ASP A 622 2.13 38.64 -33.69
CA ASP A 622 2.02 40.04 -33.27
C ASP A 622 3.33 40.47 -32.59
N ALA A 623 4.15 41.23 -33.30
CA ALA A 623 5.46 41.68 -32.84
C ALA A 623 5.39 42.63 -31.63
N ASN A 624 4.21 43.25 -31.38
CA ASN A 624 4.03 44.16 -30.25
C ASN A 624 3.66 43.42 -28.96
N MET A 625 3.41 42.11 -29.05
CA MET A 625 3.00 41.28 -27.91
C MET A 625 4.18 40.47 -27.36
N PRO A 626 4.16 40.14 -26.06
CA PRO A 626 5.14 39.23 -25.47
C PRO A 626 5.25 37.92 -26.25
N ASN A 627 6.48 37.50 -26.56
CA ASN A 627 6.80 36.32 -27.39
C ASN A 627 6.31 36.38 -28.86
N GLY A 628 6.00 37.58 -29.37
CA GLY A 628 5.70 37.80 -30.80
C GLY A 628 4.37 37.21 -31.28
N LYS A 629 3.44 36.92 -30.36
CA LYS A 629 2.15 36.31 -30.70
C LYS A 629 1.00 36.81 -29.83
N ASP A 630 -0.19 36.78 -30.42
CA ASP A 630 -1.45 36.89 -29.68
C ASP A 630 -2.40 35.75 -30.04
N ARG A 631 -3.49 35.62 -29.30
CA ARG A 631 -4.57 34.66 -29.57
C ARG A 631 -5.89 35.40 -29.72
N VAL A 632 -6.55 35.18 -30.86
CA VAL A 632 -7.72 35.94 -31.28
C VAL A 632 -8.86 35.02 -31.73
N ILE A 633 -10.06 35.60 -31.81
CA ILE A 633 -11.20 35.02 -32.50
C ILE A 633 -11.43 35.80 -33.80
N LEU A 634 -11.47 35.09 -34.94
CA LEU A 634 -11.61 35.69 -36.26
C LEU A 634 -12.78 35.08 -37.02
N PRO A 635 -13.50 35.83 -37.86
CA PRO A 635 -14.54 35.27 -38.72
C PRO A 635 -13.97 34.21 -39.67
N GLN A 636 -14.63 33.06 -39.76
CA GLN A 636 -14.31 32.00 -40.73
C GLN A 636 -15.60 31.24 -41.09
N THR A 637 -15.95 31.26 -42.38
CA THR A 637 -17.15 30.57 -42.89
C THR A 637 -17.09 29.08 -42.57
N ASN A 638 -18.23 28.52 -42.14
CA ASN A 638 -18.41 27.11 -41.76
C ASN A 638 -17.57 26.63 -40.56
N ALA A 639 -16.82 27.49 -39.88
CA ALA A 639 -16.13 27.13 -38.65
C ALA A 639 -17.12 27.07 -37.48
N VAL A 640 -16.88 26.15 -36.55
CA VAL A 640 -17.63 26.00 -35.30
C VAL A 640 -16.67 25.95 -34.12
N LEU A 641 -17.08 26.47 -32.97
CA LEU A 641 -16.34 26.38 -31.73
C LEU A 641 -17.27 26.46 -30.51
N TRP A 642 -16.71 26.11 -29.36
CA TRP A 642 -17.37 26.18 -28.06
C TRP A 642 -16.46 26.89 -27.07
N ALA A 643 -17.07 27.67 -26.17
CA ALA A 643 -16.35 28.27 -25.06
C ALA A 643 -15.93 27.19 -24.07
N ARG A 644 -14.81 27.44 -23.37
CA ARG A 644 -14.43 26.57 -22.26
C ARG A 644 -15.36 26.76 -21.07
N PHE A 645 -15.83 27.97 -20.80
CA PHE A 645 -16.69 28.27 -19.66
C PHE A 645 -17.93 29.08 -20.06
N TYR A 646 -19.07 28.66 -19.53
CA TYR A 646 -20.38 29.28 -19.72
C TYR A 646 -21.01 29.58 -18.36
N GLU A 647 -21.66 30.72 -18.25
CA GLU A 647 -22.40 31.11 -17.06
C GLU A 647 -23.61 30.20 -16.81
N ILE A 648 -23.91 29.97 -15.53
CA ILE A 648 -25.11 29.27 -15.08
C ILE A 648 -26.09 30.34 -14.55
N PRO A 649 -27.37 30.37 -14.98
CA PRO A 649 -28.04 29.45 -15.90
C PRO A 649 -28.17 29.96 -17.36
N ASN A 650 -27.53 31.07 -17.72
CA ASN A 650 -27.84 31.79 -18.97
C ASN A 650 -27.01 31.32 -20.19
N ASN A 651 -26.08 30.39 -20.00
CA ASN A 651 -25.22 29.84 -21.05
C ASN A 651 -24.40 30.88 -21.83
N LYS A 652 -24.06 32.02 -21.21
CA LYS A 652 -23.23 33.03 -21.85
C LYS A 652 -21.74 32.65 -21.73
N PRO A 653 -20.99 32.58 -22.84
CA PRO A 653 -19.53 32.43 -22.80
C PRO A 653 -18.88 33.54 -21.97
N PHE A 654 -17.90 33.20 -21.15
CA PHE A 654 -17.12 34.19 -20.42
C PHE A 654 -15.64 33.80 -20.30
N PHE A 655 -14.84 34.81 -19.97
CA PHE A 655 -13.41 34.72 -19.69
C PHE A 655 -13.12 35.21 -18.28
N THR A 656 -11.96 34.86 -17.73
CA THR A 656 -11.58 35.31 -16.39
C THR A 656 -10.08 35.51 -16.31
N GLY A 657 -9.67 36.63 -15.71
CA GLY A 657 -8.27 36.94 -15.44
C GLY A 657 -7.81 36.46 -14.07
N ARG A 658 -6.66 36.95 -13.61
CA ARG A 658 -6.18 36.66 -12.24
C ARG A 658 -6.97 37.43 -11.17
N ASP A 659 -7.82 38.35 -11.58
CA ASP A 659 -8.75 39.15 -10.78
C ASP A 659 -10.04 38.40 -10.38
N SER A 660 -10.26 37.20 -10.92
CA SER A 660 -11.50 36.43 -10.73
C SER A 660 -12.77 37.12 -11.25
N VAL A 661 -12.65 38.14 -12.10
CA VAL A 661 -13.78 38.89 -12.65
C VAL A 661 -14.20 38.31 -14.00
N ARG A 662 -15.50 38.02 -14.17
CA ARG A 662 -16.05 37.58 -15.46
C ARG A 662 -15.94 38.71 -16.48
N LYS A 663 -15.38 38.37 -17.63
CA LYS A 663 -15.18 39.24 -18.79
C LYS A 663 -15.82 38.58 -20.00
N TYR A 664 -16.21 39.36 -20.99
CA TYR A 664 -17.00 38.86 -22.12
C TYR A 664 -16.32 39.06 -23.47
N LYS A 665 -15.14 39.67 -23.48
CA LYS A 665 -14.24 39.69 -24.62
C LYS A 665 -12.91 39.10 -24.22
N LEU A 666 -12.35 38.30 -25.13
CA LEU A 666 -11.03 37.70 -24.93
C LEU A 666 -9.94 38.78 -24.74
N THR A 667 -10.11 39.96 -25.32
CA THR A 667 -9.19 41.10 -25.19
C THR A 667 -9.20 41.75 -23.80
N GLU A 668 -10.23 41.50 -22.97
CA GLU A 668 -10.35 42.08 -21.62
C GLU A 668 -9.51 41.34 -20.58
N ILE A 669 -9.08 40.10 -20.86
CA ILE A 669 -8.16 39.35 -20.01
C ILE A 669 -6.70 39.63 -20.37
N GLU A 670 -5.82 39.42 -19.40
CA GLU A 670 -4.39 39.65 -19.52
C GLU A 670 -3.80 38.79 -20.65
N HIS A 671 -2.87 39.35 -21.43
CA HIS A 671 -2.25 38.67 -22.58
C HIS A 671 -1.74 37.26 -22.23
N GLU A 672 -1.05 37.13 -21.09
CA GLU A 672 -0.53 35.85 -20.59
C GLU A 672 -1.62 34.78 -20.39
N ARG A 673 -2.82 35.16 -19.93
CA ARG A 673 -3.97 34.26 -19.78
C ARG A 673 -4.66 33.98 -21.12
N ARG A 674 -4.68 34.96 -22.02
CA ARG A 674 -5.26 34.83 -23.36
C ARG A 674 -4.48 33.82 -24.22
N VAL A 675 -3.15 33.88 -24.20
CA VAL A 675 -2.29 32.99 -25.00
C VAL A 675 -1.94 31.68 -24.29
N GLY A 676 -1.87 31.69 -22.96
CA GLY A 676 -1.44 30.55 -22.14
C GLY A 676 -2.54 29.55 -21.79
N TYR A 677 -3.80 29.85 -22.09
CA TYR A 677 -4.95 29.03 -21.73
C TYR A 677 -5.92 28.89 -22.92
N ALA A 678 -6.54 27.72 -23.06
CA ALA A 678 -7.54 27.49 -24.11
C ALA A 678 -8.92 27.93 -23.63
N TRP A 679 -9.43 29.04 -24.18
CA TRP A 679 -10.75 29.58 -23.85
C TRP A 679 -11.83 29.17 -24.83
N TYR A 680 -11.46 28.76 -26.03
CA TYR A 680 -12.34 28.18 -27.04
C TYR A 680 -11.70 26.92 -27.64
N GLY A 681 -12.53 26.05 -28.19
CA GLY A 681 -12.08 24.85 -28.88
C GLY A 681 -13.19 24.14 -29.62
N THR A 682 -12.81 23.09 -30.36
CA THR A 682 -13.72 22.25 -31.15
C THR A 682 -14.04 20.93 -30.44
N TRP A 683 -13.89 20.87 -29.11
CA TRP A 683 -13.94 19.61 -28.35
C TRP A 683 -15.23 18.77 -28.59
N PRO A 684 -16.44 19.36 -28.65
CA PRO A 684 -17.66 18.60 -28.93
C PRO A 684 -17.86 18.18 -30.40
N GLU A 685 -17.12 18.76 -31.35
CA GLU A 685 -17.40 18.65 -32.79
C GLU A 685 -17.45 17.19 -33.27
N LYS A 686 -16.40 16.43 -32.97
CA LYS A 686 -16.30 15.01 -33.36
C LYS A 686 -17.41 14.17 -32.72
N ILE A 687 -17.81 14.49 -31.49
CA ILE A 687 -18.87 13.80 -30.78
C ILE A 687 -20.19 13.98 -31.54
N LEU A 688 -20.53 15.24 -31.87
CA LEU A 688 -21.76 15.60 -32.57
C LEU A 688 -21.83 15.01 -33.99
N GLN A 689 -20.73 15.10 -34.73
CA GLN A 689 -20.70 14.71 -36.15
C GLN A 689 -20.59 13.19 -36.34
N LYS A 690 -19.95 12.46 -35.42
CA LYS A 690 -19.57 11.07 -35.65
C LYS A 690 -19.94 10.12 -34.52
N GLU A 691 -19.52 10.41 -33.29
CA GLU A 691 -19.58 9.42 -32.20
C GLU A 691 -21.01 9.25 -31.68
N TYR A 692 -21.73 10.35 -31.44
CA TYR A 692 -23.09 10.33 -30.94
C TYR A 692 -24.10 9.74 -31.96
N PRO A 693 -24.10 10.12 -33.25
CA PRO A 693 -24.98 9.49 -34.24
C PRO A 693 -24.79 7.96 -34.33
N ALA A 694 -23.54 7.50 -34.31
CA ALA A 694 -23.22 6.08 -34.31
C ALA A 694 -23.72 5.37 -33.04
N TRP A 695 -23.53 5.99 -31.88
CA TRP A 695 -23.99 5.47 -30.59
C TRP A 695 -25.52 5.43 -30.47
N LYS A 696 -26.21 6.48 -30.93
CA LYS A 696 -27.68 6.55 -30.96
C LYS A 696 -28.26 5.44 -31.83
N LYS A 697 -27.72 5.26 -33.04
CA LYS A 697 -28.11 4.15 -33.93
C LYS A 697 -27.94 2.79 -33.26
N LYS A 698 -26.90 2.61 -32.44
CA LYS A 698 -26.62 1.34 -31.75
C LYS A 698 -27.58 1.04 -30.59
N TYR A 699 -27.99 2.04 -29.81
CA TYR A 699 -28.66 1.81 -28.53
C TYR A 699 -30.08 2.40 -28.39
N PHE A 700 -30.59 3.15 -29.37
CA PHE A 700 -31.94 3.75 -29.35
C PHE A 700 -32.87 3.25 -30.46
N ASN A 701 -32.34 2.55 -31.47
CA ASN A 701 -33.11 1.98 -32.57
C ASN A 701 -33.29 0.45 -32.43
N GLN A 702 -33.28 -0.07 -31.20
CA GLN A 702 -33.60 -1.47 -30.89
C GLN A 702 -35.03 -1.60 -30.39
#